data_AF-A0A943XS52-F1
#
_entry.id   AF-A0A943XS52-F1
#
_cell.length_a   1.000
_cell.length_b   1.000
_cell.length_c   1.000
_cell.angle_alpha   90.00
_cell.angle_beta   90.00
_cell.angle_gamma   90.00
#
_symmetry.space_group_name_H-M   'P 1'
#
loop_
_entity.id
_entity.type
_entity.pdbx_description
1 polymer ?
#
loop_
_entity_poly.entity_id
_entity_poly.type
_entity_poly.pdbx_seq_one_letter_code
_entity_poly.pdbx_strand_id
1 'polypeptide(L)'
;MLPANITSSKENSVLSIAASSNKDLLIRFLNEQVEDGFYTLVIDYLKDSNFDLSNMMVDEDVKAQCTKLYELAGFVDENIKSTGKVEIEDWIEPLFKFVYGDIDSDNVDAVIGTTGIYRYSIWLLYLYQTERFTTAMRLIGERIAPLLINTYYQIMETDERPKNFDKAVMGYMDLINVVLEMLIPSKEAKCDSFLNNLEVLYDYFVEDDNVGNDYKIQFSIGLFNGFINDKDYDKAFEFYGLNAEHIPVDNLNVYESFKELIRNCQSTQYANILSRAVVTAISKQDIYNRRIDSLIAEVSTFIRKVYRYIEDEPEMKRNLQILGVGAGLSDKSNVFEGLFEYNLVFHECGIKALVNQDNAGRSWEEKYEILEMLYTTLNVVFDGYSVYELSNRIEHQYVELTWIGNYVNANPSLLKSLFSIKEKIKAFKIRKNSIIEKSKVNHEIKHMLEDRQKHLIFMTADDMITNGLNDPEKYILSNSYDPAKADKMLVKTLAEIPLPIRYRKNAPAQKGGLFGKTAAQYDEGIKEMLENARIQDMLYKSEWLWYQYDEKGKDAQSPEEVTYSVACLVKAVEIFISRSNAKTVEKPMEKPNKRVIITKTGKVIELSDESDTPTPVASQPQGPTVVDYINNIENSLKNTSEENVEYVKTYLADWIDFLMDNRFDKDMLLEVFEAEEVRNKTLQVIKKLSYDLLPLK
;
A
#
# COMPACT_ATOMS: atom_id res chain seq x y z
N MET A 1 10.23 59.32 -7.80
CA MET A 1 11.20 58.21 -7.89
C MET A 1 11.40 57.67 -6.48
N LEU A 2 10.79 56.53 -6.19
CA LEU A 2 11.03 55.76 -4.97
C LEU A 2 12.25 54.86 -5.21
N PRO A 3 13.19 54.70 -4.26
CA PRO A 3 14.34 53.82 -4.46
C PRO A 3 13.87 52.37 -4.43
N ALA A 4 14.20 51.63 -5.49
CA ALA A 4 14.27 50.18 -5.48
C ALA A 4 15.38 49.72 -4.51
N ASN A 5 15.20 48.53 -3.95
CA ASN A 5 16.06 47.83 -2.96
C ASN A 5 15.80 48.13 -1.49
N ILE A 6 14.75 47.50 -0.93
CA ILE A 6 14.80 46.96 0.44
C ILE A 6 14.17 45.56 0.42
N THR A 7 14.84 44.63 -0.25
CA THR A 7 14.62 43.19 -0.09
C THR A 7 15.82 42.63 0.68
N SER A 8 15.54 41.68 1.57
CA SER A 8 16.48 40.84 2.33
C SER A 8 17.34 41.51 3.42
N SER A 9 16.83 41.58 4.65
CA SER A 9 17.65 41.43 5.86
C SER A 9 16.79 40.89 7.01
N LYS A 10 17.33 39.91 7.74
CA LYS A 10 16.77 39.28 8.95
C LYS A 10 16.70 40.24 10.17
N GLU A 11 16.68 41.56 9.96
CA GLU A 11 16.89 42.57 11.02
C GLU A 11 15.81 43.68 11.08
N ASN A 12 14.60 43.45 10.59
CA ASN A 12 13.50 44.40 10.81
C ASN A 12 12.65 43.94 12.01
N SER A 13 13.11 44.21 13.23
CA SER A 13 12.24 44.16 14.40
C SER A 13 11.14 45.22 14.26
N VAL A 14 9.92 44.94 14.72
CA VAL A 14 8.79 45.89 14.73
C VAL A 14 9.20 47.27 15.30
N LEU A 15 10.12 47.27 16.26
CA LEU A 15 10.74 48.45 16.88
C LEU A 15 11.58 49.29 15.90
N SER A 16 12.26 48.66 14.93
CA SER A 16 13.05 49.36 13.90
C SER A 16 12.17 50.07 12.86
N ILE A 17 11.03 49.47 12.49
CA ILE A 17 10.06 50.08 11.56
C ILE A 17 9.29 51.19 12.27
N ALA A 18 8.88 50.99 13.53
CA ALA A 18 8.28 52.02 14.37
C ALA A 18 9.22 53.23 14.60
N ALA A 19 10.52 52.99 14.74
CA ALA A 19 11.54 54.05 14.87
C ALA A 19 11.84 54.78 13.54
N SER A 20 11.48 54.20 12.38
CA SER A 20 11.81 54.75 11.05
C SER A 20 10.97 55.96 10.63
N SER A 21 9.97 56.38 11.43
CA SER A 21 9.03 57.49 11.13
C SER A 21 8.20 57.32 9.84
N ASN A 22 8.30 56.19 9.14
CA ASN A 22 7.58 55.92 7.90
C ASN A 22 6.21 55.29 8.21
N LYS A 23 5.21 56.15 8.43
CA LYS A 23 3.84 55.75 8.80
C LYS A 23 3.21 54.81 7.78
N ASP A 24 3.35 55.07 6.49
CA ASP A 24 2.74 54.24 5.43
C ASP A 24 3.37 52.84 5.38
N LEU A 25 4.68 52.73 5.59
CA LEU A 25 5.38 51.45 5.68
C LEU A 25 4.98 50.67 6.94
N LEU A 26 4.80 51.36 8.07
CA LEU A 26 4.36 50.76 9.32
C LEU A 26 2.90 50.29 9.26
N ILE A 27 2.00 51.10 8.70
CA ILE A 27 0.59 50.74 8.48
C ILE A 27 0.49 49.57 7.51
N ARG A 28 1.24 49.59 6.40
CA ARG A 28 1.29 48.48 5.46
C ARG A 28 1.84 47.22 6.12
N PHE A 29 2.92 47.32 6.89
CA PHE A 29 3.48 46.19 7.64
C PHE A 29 2.47 45.63 8.67
N LEU A 30 1.79 46.49 9.44
CA LEU A 30 0.81 46.08 10.44
C LEU A 30 -0.45 45.46 9.80
N ASN A 31 -0.92 46.01 8.69
CA ASN A 31 -2.02 45.43 7.91
C ASN A 31 -1.61 44.11 7.24
N GLU A 32 -0.39 44.01 6.72
CA GLU A 32 0.21 42.75 6.27
C GLU A 32 0.29 41.76 7.44
N GLN A 33 0.63 42.18 8.68
CA GLN A 33 0.57 41.30 9.87
C GLN A 33 -0.86 40.93 10.30
N VAL A 34 -1.89 41.72 9.97
CA VAL A 34 -3.31 41.34 10.17
C VAL A 34 -3.76 40.37 9.09
N GLU A 35 -3.29 40.48 7.85
CA GLU A 35 -3.66 39.54 6.79
C GLU A 35 -2.84 38.23 6.87
N ASP A 36 -1.57 38.32 7.26
CA ASP A 36 -0.61 37.21 7.35
C ASP A 36 -0.55 36.56 8.75
N GLY A 37 -0.65 37.40 9.78
CA GLY A 37 -0.48 36.98 11.17
C GLY A 37 -1.80 36.57 11.82
N PHE A 38 -2.93 37.19 11.53
CA PHE A 38 -4.20 36.94 12.24
C PHE A 38 -4.65 35.47 12.25
N TYR A 39 -4.23 34.69 11.26
CA TYR A 39 -4.57 33.27 11.12
C TYR A 39 -3.43 32.32 11.52
N THR A 40 -2.18 32.76 11.43
CA THR A 40 -0.99 32.02 11.88
C THR A 40 -0.74 32.22 13.40
N LEU A 41 -1.04 33.41 13.93
CA LEU A 41 -0.84 33.85 15.32
C LEU A 41 -1.81 33.18 16.30
N VAL A 42 -3.04 32.85 15.89
CA VAL A 42 -4.02 32.26 16.81
C VAL A 42 -3.61 30.83 17.20
N ILE A 43 -2.96 30.05 16.34
CA ILE A 43 -2.59 28.66 16.69
C ILE A 43 -1.23 28.59 17.40
N ASP A 44 -0.20 29.25 16.85
CA ASP A 44 1.16 29.17 17.41
C ASP A 44 1.39 30.10 18.62
N TYR A 45 0.64 31.20 18.71
CA TYR A 45 0.90 32.28 19.67
C TYR A 45 -0.06 32.32 20.87
N LEU A 46 -1.21 31.65 20.83
CA LEU A 46 -2.02 31.47 22.06
C LEU A 46 -1.29 30.65 23.15
N LYS A 47 -0.17 30.01 22.79
CA LYS A 47 0.71 29.29 23.71
C LYS A 47 1.99 30.05 24.08
N ASP A 48 2.36 31.12 23.36
CA ASP A 48 3.63 31.83 23.57
C ASP A 48 3.42 33.23 24.20
N SER A 49 4.26 33.57 25.17
CA SER A 49 4.08 34.73 26.07
C SER A 49 4.39 36.08 25.43
N ASN A 50 4.74 36.10 24.13
CA ASN A 50 5.45 37.21 23.48
C ASN A 50 4.55 38.16 22.63
N PHE A 51 3.23 37.93 22.52
CA PHE A 51 2.32 38.76 21.72
C PHE A 51 1.77 39.84 22.62
N ASP A 52 2.51 40.94 22.68
CA ASP A 52 2.20 42.09 23.53
C ASP A 52 2.22 43.39 22.71
N LEU A 53 1.04 43.74 22.20
CA LEU A 53 0.78 45.04 21.56
C LEU A 53 0.59 46.17 22.58
N SER A 54 0.49 45.86 23.89
CA SER A 54 0.25 46.85 24.93
C SER A 54 1.46 47.77 25.17
N ASN A 55 2.66 47.29 24.83
CA ASN A 55 3.91 48.04 24.91
C ASN A 55 4.29 48.80 23.62
N MET A 56 3.47 48.72 22.56
CA MET A 56 3.77 49.33 21.27
C MET A 56 3.16 50.75 21.19
N MET A 57 3.99 51.79 21.39
CA MET A 57 3.55 53.19 21.24
C MET A 57 3.54 53.59 19.76
N VAL A 58 2.34 53.73 19.18
CA VAL A 58 2.11 54.24 17.81
C VAL A 58 1.09 55.38 17.83
N ASP A 59 1.21 56.27 16.86
CA ASP A 59 0.32 57.42 16.69
C ASP A 59 -1.15 56.98 16.51
N GLU A 60 -2.10 57.79 17.01
CA GLU A 60 -3.55 57.52 16.92
C GLU A 60 -4.03 57.32 15.47
N ASP A 61 -3.42 57.99 14.49
CA ASP A 61 -3.74 57.79 13.06
C ASP A 61 -3.37 56.38 12.56
N VAL A 62 -2.29 55.80 13.07
CA VAL A 62 -1.85 54.44 12.74
C VAL A 62 -2.74 53.41 13.43
N LYS A 63 -3.12 53.68 14.68
CA LYS A 63 -4.06 52.87 15.46
C LYS A 63 -5.47 52.85 14.85
N ALA A 64 -5.93 53.98 14.33
CA ALA A 64 -7.20 54.11 13.60
C ALA A 64 -7.20 53.34 12.27
N GLN A 65 -6.03 53.16 11.64
CA GLN A 65 -5.90 52.38 10.40
C GLN A 65 -5.64 50.89 10.65
N CYS A 66 -5.24 50.50 11.86
CA CYS A 66 -4.98 49.11 12.27
C CYS A 66 -5.96 48.61 13.36
N THR A 67 -7.16 49.20 13.45
CA THR A 67 -8.10 49.01 14.58
C THR A 67 -8.41 47.53 14.86
N LYS A 68 -8.61 46.71 13.81
CA LYS A 68 -8.87 45.27 13.95
C LYS A 68 -7.74 44.50 14.65
N LEU A 69 -6.48 44.91 14.48
CA LEU A 69 -5.33 44.29 15.16
C LEU A 69 -5.39 44.53 16.67
N TYR A 70 -5.75 45.75 17.06
CA TYR A 70 -5.87 46.15 18.46
C TYR A 70 -7.12 45.56 19.12
N GLU A 71 -8.23 45.46 18.39
CA GLU A 71 -9.44 44.75 18.84
C GLU A 71 -9.16 43.25 19.05
N LEU A 72 -8.41 42.61 18.15
CA LEU A 72 -7.99 41.22 18.32
C LEU A 72 -7.07 41.06 19.55
N ALA A 73 -6.10 41.97 19.74
CA ALA A 73 -5.22 41.94 20.89
C ALA A 73 -6.01 42.02 22.21
N GLY A 74 -6.98 42.94 22.27
CA GLY A 74 -7.92 43.04 23.39
C GLY A 74 -8.74 41.76 23.59
N PHE A 75 -9.27 41.18 22.51
CA PHE A 75 -9.99 39.90 22.56
C PHE A 75 -9.13 38.77 23.15
N VAL A 76 -7.87 38.64 22.71
CA VAL A 76 -6.93 37.61 23.21
C VAL A 76 -6.62 37.83 24.68
N ASP A 77 -6.34 39.07 25.08
CA ASP A 77 -6.05 39.39 26.48
C ASP A 77 -7.25 39.11 27.38
N GLU A 78 -8.47 39.51 26.96
CA GLU A 78 -9.70 39.32 27.72
C GLU A 78 -10.18 37.87 27.74
N ASN A 79 -10.30 37.22 26.58
CA ASN A 79 -11.00 35.93 26.48
C ASN A 79 -10.06 34.73 26.67
N ILE A 80 -8.75 34.91 26.46
CA ILE A 80 -7.79 33.79 26.45
C ILE A 80 -6.74 33.92 27.56
N LYS A 81 -6.10 35.09 27.72
CA LYS A 81 -5.07 35.26 28.76
C LYS A 81 -5.66 35.51 30.16
N SER A 82 -6.72 36.32 30.28
CA SER A 82 -7.26 36.72 31.58
C SER A 82 -8.08 35.63 32.28
N THR A 83 -8.70 34.73 31.51
CA THR A 83 -9.59 33.67 32.00
C THR A 83 -8.84 32.50 32.63
N GLY A 84 -7.52 32.39 32.43
CA GLY A 84 -6.69 31.30 32.95
C GLY A 84 -7.01 29.93 32.36
N LYS A 85 -7.93 29.87 31.39
CA LYS A 85 -8.35 28.66 30.69
C LYS A 85 -7.80 28.68 29.27
N VAL A 86 -7.15 27.59 28.88
CA VAL A 86 -6.42 27.46 27.62
C VAL A 86 -7.16 26.56 26.61
N GLU A 87 -8.33 26.03 27.00
CA GLU A 87 -9.11 25.09 26.18
C GLU A 87 -9.85 25.83 25.04
N ILE A 88 -9.74 25.30 23.84
CA ILE A 88 -10.18 25.93 22.58
C ILE A 88 -11.71 26.07 22.50
N GLU A 89 -12.41 25.16 23.15
CA GLU A 89 -13.85 25.08 23.25
C GLU A 89 -14.47 26.33 23.88
N ASP A 90 -13.74 26.99 24.79
CA ASP A 90 -14.22 28.16 25.52
C ASP A 90 -14.07 29.48 24.72
N TRP A 91 -13.22 29.53 23.68
CA TRP A 91 -12.93 30.76 22.93
C TRP A 91 -13.16 30.68 21.41
N ILE A 92 -13.37 29.49 20.84
CA ILE A 92 -13.52 29.33 19.38
C ILE A 92 -14.80 29.96 18.82
N GLU A 93 -15.93 29.87 19.52
CA GLU A 93 -17.18 30.49 19.08
C GLU A 93 -17.13 32.03 19.17
N PRO A 94 -16.67 32.65 20.29
CA PRO A 94 -16.43 34.09 20.34
C PRO A 94 -15.46 34.56 19.25
N LEU A 95 -14.40 33.81 18.98
CA LEU A 95 -13.45 34.12 17.92
C LEU A 95 -14.11 34.05 16.54
N PHE A 96 -14.91 33.01 16.26
CA PHE A 96 -15.65 32.90 15.01
C PHE A 96 -16.54 34.12 14.76
N LYS A 97 -17.32 34.54 15.77
CA LYS A 97 -18.18 35.73 15.71
C LYS A 97 -17.38 37.02 15.54
N PHE A 98 -16.22 37.13 16.18
CA PHE A 98 -15.33 38.28 16.00
C PHE A 98 -14.82 38.39 14.56
N VAL A 99 -14.45 37.27 13.93
CA VAL A 99 -13.87 37.25 12.58
C VAL A 99 -14.93 37.43 11.49
N TYR A 100 -16.06 36.73 11.61
CA TYR A 100 -17.06 36.64 10.53
C TYR A 100 -18.37 37.38 10.82
N GLY A 101 -18.57 37.87 12.06
CA GLY A 101 -19.83 38.44 12.50
C GLY A 101 -20.90 37.37 12.79
N ASP A 102 -22.17 37.78 12.74
CA ASP A 102 -23.33 36.92 13.01
C ASP A 102 -23.76 36.07 11.81
N ILE A 103 -22.80 35.56 11.03
CA ILE A 103 -23.12 34.67 9.91
C ILE A 103 -23.54 33.29 10.40
N ASP A 104 -24.43 32.65 9.64
CA ASP A 104 -24.76 31.24 9.86
C ASP A 104 -23.57 30.36 9.45
N SER A 105 -22.93 29.77 10.44
CA SER A 105 -21.76 28.90 10.25
C SER A 105 -22.03 27.61 9.46
N ASP A 106 -23.29 27.20 9.27
CA ASP A 106 -23.66 26.08 8.39
C ASP A 106 -23.88 26.50 6.93
N ASN A 107 -23.97 27.81 6.66
CA ASN A 107 -24.11 28.37 5.33
C ASN A 107 -22.75 28.77 4.74
N VAL A 108 -22.07 27.82 4.09
CA VAL A 108 -20.76 28.04 3.43
C VAL A 108 -20.80 29.05 2.27
N ASP A 109 -21.99 29.47 1.84
CA ASP A 109 -22.22 30.52 0.84
C ASP A 109 -22.35 31.93 1.44
N ALA A 110 -22.28 32.05 2.77
CA ALA A 110 -22.39 33.33 3.43
C ALA A 110 -21.30 34.30 2.94
N VAL A 111 -21.69 35.56 2.73
CA VAL A 111 -20.77 36.61 2.32
C VAL A 111 -19.91 36.99 3.53
N ILE A 112 -18.60 36.75 3.42
CA ILE A 112 -17.62 37.10 4.45
C ILE A 112 -16.85 38.37 4.05
N GLY A 113 -16.51 39.20 5.04
CA GLY A 113 -15.69 40.40 4.85
C GLY A 113 -14.19 40.16 4.90
N THR A 114 -13.75 38.91 5.10
CA THR A 114 -12.34 38.52 5.22
C THR A 114 -11.74 38.18 3.85
N THR A 115 -10.49 38.61 3.64
CA THR A 115 -9.72 38.45 2.40
C THR A 115 -8.43 37.66 2.66
N GLY A 116 -7.69 37.35 1.60
CA GLY A 116 -6.42 36.63 1.70
C GLY A 116 -6.57 35.11 1.75
N ILE A 117 -5.42 34.43 1.74
CA ILE A 117 -5.33 32.97 1.62
C ILE A 117 -5.95 32.25 2.83
N TYR A 118 -5.87 32.84 4.02
CA TYR A 118 -6.34 32.24 5.27
C TYR A 118 -7.80 32.52 5.63
N ARG A 119 -8.57 33.19 4.75
CA ARG A 119 -9.88 33.76 5.04
C ARG A 119 -10.94 32.77 5.57
N TYR A 120 -10.73 31.46 5.43
CA TYR A 120 -11.63 30.41 5.92
C TYR A 120 -11.08 29.59 7.09
N SER A 121 -9.86 29.84 7.54
CA SER A 121 -9.15 28.97 8.50
C SER A 121 -9.85 28.89 9.86
N ILE A 122 -10.26 30.03 10.44
CA ILE A 122 -11.04 30.06 11.70
C ILE A 122 -12.42 29.40 11.54
N TRP A 123 -13.03 29.49 10.36
CA TRP A 123 -14.32 28.85 10.11
C TRP A 123 -14.14 27.33 10.12
N LEU A 124 -13.12 26.83 9.44
CA LEU A 124 -12.81 25.40 9.43
C LEU A 124 -12.49 24.88 10.85
N LEU A 125 -11.65 25.60 11.61
CA LEU A 125 -11.37 25.27 13.02
C LEU A 125 -12.63 25.25 13.87
N TYR A 126 -13.51 26.23 13.73
CA TYR A 126 -14.77 26.27 14.46
C TYR A 126 -15.65 25.08 14.14
N LEU A 127 -15.75 24.67 12.87
CA LEU A 127 -16.48 23.47 12.48
C LEU A 127 -15.88 22.20 13.09
N TYR A 128 -14.55 22.12 13.24
CA TYR A 128 -13.89 20.95 13.82
C TYR A 128 -14.16 20.85 15.32
N GLN A 129 -14.01 21.96 16.04
CA GLN A 129 -14.25 22.01 17.49
C GLN A 129 -15.73 21.82 17.85
N THR A 130 -16.62 22.02 16.88
CA THR A 130 -18.06 21.75 17.04
C THR A 130 -18.49 20.43 16.38
N GLU A 131 -17.53 19.59 15.96
CA GLU A 131 -17.76 18.27 15.34
C GLU A 131 -18.66 18.28 14.08
N ARG A 132 -18.72 19.42 13.37
CA ARG A 132 -19.55 19.60 12.16
C ARG A 132 -18.79 19.29 10.88
N PHE A 133 -18.33 18.04 10.77
CA PHE A 133 -17.46 17.59 9.68
C PHE A 133 -18.11 17.58 8.30
N THR A 134 -19.44 17.38 8.19
CA THR A 134 -20.16 17.47 6.91
C THR A 134 -20.16 18.90 6.36
N THR A 135 -20.42 19.90 7.21
CA THR A 135 -20.29 21.32 6.85
C THR A 135 -18.84 21.68 6.54
N ALA A 136 -17.88 21.13 7.29
CA ALA A 136 -16.46 21.34 7.02
C ALA A 136 -16.04 20.81 5.64
N MET A 137 -16.51 19.61 5.27
CA MET A 137 -16.29 19.02 3.95
C MET A 137 -16.86 19.90 2.84
N ARG A 138 -18.05 20.49 3.04
CA ARG A 138 -18.61 21.50 2.12
C ARG A 138 -17.75 22.76 2.02
N LEU A 139 -17.32 23.32 3.16
CA LEU A 139 -16.45 24.49 3.19
C LEU A 139 -15.12 24.22 2.47
N ILE A 140 -14.55 23.03 2.65
CA ILE A 140 -13.33 22.62 1.96
C ILE A 140 -13.57 22.52 0.45
N GLY A 141 -14.54 21.71 0.03
CA GLY A 141 -14.81 21.41 -1.38
C GLY A 141 -15.26 22.64 -2.17
N GLU A 142 -16.16 23.44 -1.61
CA GLU A 142 -16.84 24.53 -2.34
C GLU A 142 -16.10 25.89 -2.21
N ARG A 143 -15.20 26.05 -1.24
CA ARG A 143 -14.56 27.35 -0.93
C ARG A 143 -13.04 27.29 -0.79
N ILE A 144 -12.50 26.39 0.02
CA ILE A 144 -11.06 26.36 0.33
C ILE A 144 -10.26 25.77 -0.83
N ALA A 145 -10.63 24.59 -1.35
CA ALA A 145 -9.91 23.98 -2.46
C ALA A 145 -9.88 24.91 -3.70
N PRO A 146 -11.00 25.53 -4.14
CA PRO A 146 -10.96 26.53 -5.20
C PRO A 146 -10.07 27.75 -4.90
N LEU A 147 -10.02 28.22 -3.65
CA LEU A 147 -9.13 29.31 -3.26
C LEU A 147 -7.65 28.92 -3.42
N LEU A 148 -7.28 27.72 -2.98
CA LEU A 148 -5.91 27.22 -3.11
C LEU A 148 -5.54 26.98 -4.58
N ILE A 149 -6.40 26.32 -5.36
CA ILE A 149 -6.20 26.08 -6.80
C ILE A 149 -5.97 27.40 -7.56
N ASN A 150 -6.83 28.39 -7.34
CA ASN A 150 -6.70 29.68 -8.01
C ASN A 150 -5.40 30.40 -7.64
N THR A 151 -4.95 30.25 -6.38
CA THR A 151 -3.70 30.85 -5.93
C THR A 151 -2.50 30.13 -6.54
N TYR A 152 -2.52 28.79 -6.61
CA TYR A 152 -1.53 27.99 -7.33
C TYR A 152 -1.42 28.41 -8.80
N TYR A 153 -2.57 28.51 -9.47
CA TYR A 153 -2.63 28.95 -10.86
C TYR A 153 -2.03 30.35 -11.06
N GLN A 154 -2.36 31.30 -10.19
CA GLN A 154 -1.79 32.65 -10.23
C GLN A 154 -0.26 32.64 -10.06
N ILE A 155 0.26 31.87 -9.11
CA ILE A 155 1.71 31.72 -8.89
C ILE A 155 2.39 31.20 -10.15
N MET A 156 1.80 30.21 -10.83
CA MET A 156 2.34 29.66 -12.08
C MET A 156 2.31 30.66 -13.23
N GLU A 157 1.29 31.52 -13.31
CA GLU A 157 1.19 32.56 -14.35
C GLU A 157 2.14 33.73 -14.12
N THR A 158 2.34 34.16 -12.87
CA THR A 158 3.08 35.37 -12.54
C THR A 158 4.52 35.12 -12.09
N ASP A 159 4.86 33.88 -11.73
CA ASP A 159 6.11 33.51 -11.02
C ASP A 159 6.30 34.28 -9.69
N GLU A 160 5.20 34.85 -9.16
CA GLU A 160 5.18 35.60 -7.89
C GLU A 160 4.49 34.77 -6.79
N ARG A 161 5.30 34.16 -5.94
CA ARG A 161 4.80 33.36 -4.81
C ARG A 161 4.50 34.23 -3.58
N PRO A 162 3.26 34.22 -3.03
CA PRO A 162 2.94 34.98 -1.83
C PRO A 162 3.75 34.49 -0.62
N LYS A 163 4.22 35.44 0.20
CA LYS A 163 5.17 35.20 1.29
C LYS A 163 4.73 34.15 2.33
N ASN A 164 3.42 33.99 2.56
CA ASN A 164 2.87 33.04 3.54
C ASN A 164 2.06 31.91 2.90
N PHE A 165 2.11 31.79 1.58
CA PHE A 165 1.35 30.77 0.87
C PHE A 165 1.69 29.36 1.35
N ASP A 166 2.99 29.05 1.51
CA ASP A 166 3.45 27.73 1.96
C ASP A 166 2.86 27.35 3.33
N LYS A 167 2.91 28.30 4.27
CA LYS A 167 2.34 28.11 5.62
C LYS A 167 0.83 27.95 5.57
N ALA A 168 0.16 28.68 4.70
CA ALA A 168 -1.29 28.61 4.56
C ALA A 168 -1.72 27.26 3.99
N VAL A 169 -1.06 26.83 2.91
CA VAL A 169 -1.28 25.53 2.30
C VAL A 169 -1.05 24.42 3.32
N MET A 170 0.07 24.42 4.05
CA MET A 170 0.34 23.40 5.08
C MET A 170 -0.75 23.37 6.16
N GLY A 171 -1.14 24.54 6.69
CA GLY A 171 -2.18 24.62 7.72
C GLY A 171 -3.57 24.18 7.22
N TYR A 172 -3.92 24.49 5.97
CA TYR A 172 -5.15 23.95 5.37
C TYR A 172 -5.06 22.44 5.13
N MET A 173 -3.91 21.93 4.71
CA MET A 173 -3.73 20.49 4.47
C MET A 173 -3.81 19.68 5.76
N ASP A 174 -3.24 20.16 6.86
CA ASP A 174 -3.41 19.54 8.19
C ASP A 174 -4.89 19.39 8.53
N LEU A 175 -5.69 20.42 8.29
CA LEU A 175 -7.13 20.37 8.51
C LEU A 175 -7.81 19.44 7.51
N ILE A 176 -7.59 19.61 6.19
CA ILE A 176 -8.21 18.78 5.15
C ILE A 176 -7.97 17.30 5.40
N ASN A 177 -6.77 16.91 5.83
CA ASN A 177 -6.43 15.54 6.17
C ASN A 177 -7.30 14.98 7.29
N VAL A 178 -7.61 15.76 8.34
CA VAL A 178 -8.54 15.34 9.40
C VAL A 178 -9.92 15.01 8.82
N VAL A 179 -10.46 15.84 7.91
CA VAL A 179 -11.78 15.55 7.29
C VAL A 179 -11.73 14.33 6.39
N LEU A 180 -10.62 14.11 5.67
CA LEU A 180 -10.42 12.89 4.87
C LEU A 180 -10.33 11.64 5.78
N GLU A 181 -9.71 11.75 6.96
CA GLU A 181 -9.64 10.67 7.96
C GLU A 181 -10.99 10.33 8.60
N MET A 182 -11.95 11.26 8.59
CA MET A 182 -13.31 10.98 9.07
C MET A 182 -14.10 10.01 8.16
N LEU A 183 -13.62 9.78 6.92
CA LEU A 183 -14.24 8.87 5.95
C LEU A 183 -15.75 9.11 5.78
N ILE A 184 -16.15 10.38 5.67
CA ILE A 184 -17.55 10.78 5.44
C ILE A 184 -17.82 10.70 3.94
N PRO A 185 -18.83 9.91 3.49
CA PRO A 185 -19.17 9.87 2.07
C PRO A 185 -19.68 11.22 1.55
N SER A 186 -19.30 11.63 0.34
CA SER A 186 -19.70 12.91 -0.27
C SER A 186 -21.22 13.07 -0.37
N LYS A 187 -21.94 11.96 -0.54
CA LYS A 187 -23.41 11.92 -0.55
C LYS A 187 -24.02 12.28 0.81
N GLU A 188 -23.39 11.87 1.90
CA GLU A 188 -23.83 12.20 3.27
C GLU A 188 -23.58 13.67 3.58
N ALA A 189 -22.43 14.19 3.13
CA ALA A 189 -22.09 15.60 3.24
C ALA A 189 -22.83 16.51 2.23
N LYS A 190 -23.53 15.93 1.24
CA LYS A 190 -24.15 16.64 0.11
C LYS A 190 -23.16 17.54 -0.64
N CYS A 191 -21.93 17.05 -0.83
CA CYS A 191 -20.83 17.80 -1.43
C CYS A 191 -20.20 17.02 -2.59
N ASP A 192 -20.85 17.00 -3.76
CA ASP A 192 -20.35 16.30 -4.95
C ASP A 192 -19.03 16.89 -5.49
N SER A 193 -18.70 18.12 -5.09
CA SER A 193 -17.47 18.81 -5.52
C SER A 193 -16.25 18.51 -4.66
N PHE A 194 -16.41 17.86 -3.50
CA PHE A 194 -15.33 17.71 -2.51
C PHE A 194 -14.13 16.93 -3.07
N LEU A 195 -14.32 15.66 -3.45
CA LEU A 195 -13.22 14.84 -3.96
C LEU A 195 -12.69 15.38 -5.29
N ASN A 196 -13.57 15.84 -6.18
CA ASN A 196 -13.18 16.41 -7.48
C ASN A 196 -12.28 17.64 -7.34
N ASN A 197 -12.64 18.59 -6.47
CA ASN A 197 -11.81 19.78 -6.27
C ASN A 197 -10.53 19.46 -5.49
N LEU A 198 -10.54 18.47 -4.59
CA LEU A 198 -9.32 18.02 -3.93
C LEU A 198 -8.38 17.28 -4.89
N GLU A 199 -8.90 16.53 -5.86
CA GLU A 199 -8.09 15.94 -6.93
C GLU A 199 -7.46 17.02 -7.80
N VAL A 200 -8.21 18.04 -8.22
CA VAL A 200 -7.62 19.16 -8.99
C VAL A 200 -6.57 19.89 -8.17
N LEU A 201 -6.81 20.09 -6.87
CA LEU A 201 -5.81 20.67 -5.97
C LEU A 201 -4.56 19.77 -5.86
N TYR A 202 -4.74 18.46 -5.87
CA TYR A 202 -3.65 17.48 -5.81
C TYR A 202 -2.67 17.65 -6.96
N ASP A 203 -3.14 17.86 -8.20
CA ASP A 203 -2.27 18.02 -9.37
C ASP A 203 -1.26 19.17 -9.19
N TYR A 204 -1.69 20.30 -8.60
CA TYR A 204 -0.77 21.42 -8.30
C TYR A 204 0.11 21.12 -7.08
N PHE A 205 -0.49 20.50 -6.06
CA PHE A 205 0.14 20.28 -4.76
C PHE A 205 1.27 19.25 -4.81
N VAL A 206 1.08 18.16 -5.58
CA VAL A 206 2.05 17.07 -5.70
C VAL A 206 3.30 17.51 -6.46
N GLU A 207 3.17 18.45 -7.40
CA GLU A 207 4.29 19.00 -8.18
C GLU A 207 5.04 20.14 -7.45
N ASP A 208 4.51 20.67 -6.34
CA ASP A 208 5.13 21.77 -5.61
C ASP A 208 6.35 21.33 -4.79
N ASP A 209 7.54 21.83 -5.16
CA ASP A 209 8.81 21.55 -4.47
C ASP A 209 8.87 22.14 -3.05
N ASN A 210 8.02 23.12 -2.73
CA ASN A 210 7.96 23.72 -1.38
C ASN A 210 7.14 22.87 -0.40
N VAL A 211 6.42 21.87 -0.89
CA VAL A 211 5.59 20.97 -0.08
C VAL A 211 6.39 19.72 0.29
N GLY A 212 6.47 19.46 1.60
CA GLY A 212 7.12 18.26 2.12
C GLY A 212 6.44 16.97 1.67
N ASN A 213 7.22 15.93 1.40
CA ASN A 213 6.73 14.64 0.91
C ASN A 213 5.72 13.97 1.88
N ASP A 214 5.82 14.21 3.18
CA ASP A 214 4.88 13.67 4.17
C ASP A 214 3.45 14.18 3.94
N TYR A 215 3.31 15.46 3.59
CA TYR A 215 2.01 16.03 3.24
C TYR A 215 1.45 15.46 1.93
N LYS A 216 2.32 15.26 0.91
CA LYS A 216 1.94 14.61 -0.35
C LYS A 216 1.42 13.19 -0.12
N ILE A 217 2.10 12.42 0.75
CA ILE A 217 1.67 11.08 1.14
C ILE A 217 0.33 11.10 1.87
N GLN A 218 0.19 11.94 2.91
CA GLN A 218 -1.06 12.03 3.68
C GLN A 218 -2.25 12.41 2.79
N PHE A 219 -2.08 13.42 1.93
CA PHE A 219 -3.14 13.86 1.04
C PHE A 219 -3.49 12.79 -0.01
N SER A 220 -2.48 12.08 -0.55
CA SER A 220 -2.70 10.94 -1.46
C SER A 220 -3.48 9.81 -0.80
N ILE A 221 -3.12 9.44 0.44
CA ILE A 221 -3.83 8.42 1.23
C ILE A 221 -5.27 8.84 1.50
N GLY A 222 -5.48 10.10 1.89
CA GLY A 222 -6.80 10.64 2.18
C GLY A 222 -7.70 10.63 0.95
N LEU A 223 -7.21 11.09 -0.21
CA LEU A 223 -7.94 11.04 -1.48
C LEU A 223 -8.25 9.61 -1.92
N PHE A 224 -7.26 8.72 -1.87
CA PHE A 224 -7.44 7.31 -2.19
C PHE A 224 -8.54 6.67 -1.34
N ASN A 225 -8.48 6.85 -0.02
CA ASN A 225 -9.50 6.37 0.89
C ASN A 225 -10.87 7.03 0.64
N GLY A 226 -10.88 8.32 0.31
CA GLY A 226 -12.09 9.07 -0.05
C GLY A 226 -12.81 8.44 -1.26
N PHE A 227 -12.10 8.15 -2.34
CA PHE A 227 -12.67 7.49 -3.52
C PHE A 227 -13.24 6.11 -3.19
N ILE A 228 -12.51 5.30 -2.39
CA ILE A 228 -12.99 3.99 -1.94
C ILE A 228 -14.26 4.12 -1.11
N ASN A 229 -14.31 5.09 -0.20
CA ASN A 229 -15.45 5.31 0.68
C ASN A 229 -16.70 5.79 -0.07
N ASP A 230 -16.52 6.58 -1.13
CA ASP A 230 -17.57 6.98 -2.06
C ASP A 230 -17.98 5.87 -3.04
N LYS A 231 -17.31 4.71 -2.98
CA LYS A 231 -17.47 3.54 -3.86
C LYS A 231 -17.16 3.85 -5.32
N ASP A 232 -16.31 4.85 -5.56
CA ASP A 232 -15.77 5.18 -6.87
C ASP A 232 -14.46 4.41 -7.09
N TYR A 233 -14.60 3.09 -7.27
CA TYR A 233 -13.44 2.19 -7.38
C TYR A 233 -12.63 2.44 -8.64
N ASP A 234 -13.27 2.79 -9.76
CA ASP A 234 -12.58 3.10 -11.01
C ASP A 234 -11.67 4.32 -10.83
N LYS A 235 -12.17 5.36 -10.16
CA LYS A 235 -11.37 6.54 -9.83
C LYS A 235 -10.25 6.22 -8.85
N ALA A 236 -10.51 5.39 -7.83
CA ALA A 236 -9.47 4.93 -6.91
C ALA A 236 -8.36 4.14 -7.62
N PHE A 237 -8.70 3.32 -8.62
CA PHE A 237 -7.74 2.60 -9.45
C PHE A 237 -6.88 3.55 -10.29
N GLU A 238 -7.52 4.49 -11.01
CA GLU A 238 -6.81 5.48 -11.82
C GLU A 238 -5.84 6.30 -10.95
N PHE A 239 -6.37 6.84 -9.84
CA PHE A 239 -5.60 7.65 -8.91
C PHE A 239 -4.41 6.88 -8.32
N TYR A 240 -4.61 5.63 -7.87
CA TYR A 240 -3.52 4.81 -7.38
C TYR A 240 -2.49 4.47 -8.48
N GLY A 241 -2.96 4.16 -9.69
CA GLY A 241 -2.09 3.82 -10.82
C GLY A 241 -1.12 4.95 -11.17
N LEU A 242 -1.55 6.20 -11.05
CA LEU A 242 -0.73 7.40 -11.29
C LEU A 242 0.13 7.77 -10.08
N ASN A 243 -0.38 7.56 -8.85
CA ASN A 243 0.21 8.10 -7.63
C ASN A 243 0.72 7.04 -6.64
N ALA A 244 1.01 5.82 -7.12
CA ALA A 244 1.43 4.68 -6.30
C ALA A 244 2.67 4.96 -5.44
N GLU A 245 3.52 5.92 -5.84
CA GLU A 245 4.69 6.30 -5.04
C GLU A 245 4.35 7.04 -3.75
N HIS A 246 3.18 7.69 -3.70
CA HIS A 246 2.68 8.44 -2.55
C HIS A 246 1.63 7.65 -1.74
N ILE A 247 1.20 6.47 -2.22
CA ILE A 247 0.21 5.61 -1.55
C ILE A 247 0.88 4.29 -1.14
N PRO A 248 1.61 4.27 -0.02
CA PRO A 248 2.31 3.09 0.45
C PRO A 248 1.32 1.97 0.84
N VAL A 249 1.35 0.86 0.11
CA VAL A 249 0.53 -0.35 0.38
C VAL A 249 0.75 -0.88 1.81
N ASP A 250 1.93 -0.65 2.37
CA ASP A 250 2.32 -1.06 3.71
C ASP A 250 1.81 -0.09 4.81
N ASN A 251 1.03 0.92 4.46
CA ASN A 251 0.42 1.81 5.44
C ASN A 251 -0.92 1.25 5.93
N LEU A 252 -1.09 1.14 7.25
CA LEU A 252 -2.31 0.63 7.88
C LEU A 252 -3.55 1.45 7.49
N ASN A 253 -3.39 2.75 7.22
CA ASN A 253 -4.49 3.64 6.87
C ASN A 253 -5.10 3.33 5.49
N VAL A 254 -4.40 2.59 4.63
CA VAL A 254 -4.90 2.18 3.29
C VAL A 254 -5.17 0.69 3.20
N TYR A 255 -4.91 -0.07 4.27
CA TYR A 255 -5.01 -1.53 4.26
C TYR A 255 -6.40 -2.03 3.87
N GLU A 256 -7.42 -1.59 4.60
CA GLU A 256 -8.81 -1.97 4.32
C GLU A 256 -9.28 -1.41 2.96
N SER A 257 -8.81 -0.21 2.59
CA SER A 257 -9.08 0.39 1.29
C SER A 257 -8.54 -0.45 0.13
N PHE A 258 -7.32 -1.00 0.25
CA PHE A 258 -6.78 -1.93 -0.74
C PHE A 258 -7.56 -3.24 -0.79
N LYS A 259 -7.97 -3.79 0.35
CA LYS A 259 -8.79 -5.01 0.38
C LYS A 259 -10.11 -4.78 -0.35
N GLU A 260 -10.73 -3.64 -0.11
CA GLU A 260 -11.98 -3.26 -0.78
C GLU A 260 -11.78 -2.99 -2.28
N LEU A 261 -10.70 -2.29 -2.65
CA LEU A 261 -10.33 -2.06 -4.04
C LEU A 261 -10.10 -3.38 -4.79
N ILE A 262 -9.35 -4.33 -4.21
CA ILE A 262 -9.08 -5.63 -4.81
C ILE A 262 -10.37 -6.44 -4.99
N ARG A 263 -11.26 -6.45 -4.00
CA ARG A 263 -12.57 -7.14 -4.10
C ARG A 263 -13.41 -6.61 -5.26
N ASN A 264 -13.34 -5.30 -5.50
CA ASN A 264 -14.08 -4.61 -6.54
C ASN A 264 -13.27 -4.42 -7.84
N CYS A 265 -12.08 -5.02 -7.95
CA CYS A 265 -11.28 -5.01 -9.16
C CYS A 265 -11.93 -5.86 -10.25
N GLN A 266 -12.41 -5.25 -11.34
CA GLN A 266 -13.08 -5.98 -12.42
C GLN A 266 -12.22 -6.17 -13.67
N SER A 267 -11.00 -5.62 -13.68
CA SER A 267 -10.09 -5.65 -14.84
C SER A 267 -8.77 -6.33 -14.48
N THR A 268 -8.33 -7.25 -15.34
CA THR A 268 -7.00 -7.88 -15.20
C THR A 268 -5.88 -6.84 -15.35
N GLN A 269 -6.09 -5.81 -16.16
CA GLN A 269 -5.14 -4.70 -16.34
C GLN A 269 -4.92 -3.97 -15.01
N TYR A 270 -6.00 -3.60 -14.32
CA TYR A 270 -5.90 -2.94 -13.00
C TYR A 270 -5.30 -3.87 -11.95
N ALA A 271 -5.68 -5.14 -11.96
CA ALA A 271 -5.07 -6.13 -11.06
C ALA A 271 -3.55 -6.27 -11.30
N ASN A 272 -3.10 -6.23 -12.56
CA ASN A 272 -1.68 -6.26 -12.91
C ASN A 272 -0.93 -5.01 -12.47
N ILE A 273 -1.54 -3.82 -12.61
CA ILE A 273 -0.96 -2.55 -12.12
C ILE A 273 -0.80 -2.60 -10.60
N LEU A 274 -1.86 -3.00 -9.87
CA LEU A 274 -1.80 -3.23 -8.43
C LEU A 274 -0.67 -4.20 -8.07
N SER A 275 -0.55 -5.30 -8.82
CA SER A 275 0.38 -6.39 -8.48
C SER A 275 1.82 -5.92 -8.58
N ARG A 276 2.16 -5.21 -9.65
CA ARG A 276 3.49 -4.60 -9.81
C ARG A 276 3.79 -3.60 -8.70
N ALA A 277 2.82 -2.78 -8.32
CA ALA A 277 3.01 -1.77 -7.28
C ALA A 277 3.20 -2.42 -5.89
N VAL A 278 2.39 -3.43 -5.55
CA VAL A 278 2.51 -4.23 -4.32
C VAL A 278 3.86 -4.95 -4.27
N VAL A 279 4.28 -5.62 -5.34
CA VAL A 279 5.59 -6.30 -5.43
C VAL A 279 6.73 -5.30 -5.26
N THR A 280 6.61 -4.12 -5.88
CA THR A 280 7.61 -3.05 -5.75
C THR A 280 7.70 -2.56 -4.30
N ALA A 281 6.58 -2.35 -3.63
CA ALA A 281 6.53 -1.96 -2.22
C ALA A 281 7.21 -3.01 -1.31
N ILE A 282 6.92 -4.30 -1.52
CA ILE A 282 7.56 -5.40 -0.80
C ILE A 282 9.09 -5.39 -1.02
N SER A 283 9.53 -5.26 -2.27
CA SER A 283 10.96 -5.31 -2.59
C SER A 283 11.75 -4.14 -1.96
N LYS A 284 11.15 -2.95 -1.85
CA LYS A 284 11.75 -1.79 -1.16
C LYS A 284 11.98 -2.10 0.32
N GLN A 285 11.12 -2.91 0.92
CA GLN A 285 11.21 -3.34 2.32
C GLN A 285 12.39 -4.28 2.58
N ASP A 286 12.68 -5.21 1.65
CA ASP A 286 13.81 -6.15 1.76
C ASP A 286 15.18 -5.46 1.71
N ILE A 287 15.27 -4.30 1.07
CA ILE A 287 16.48 -3.47 1.08
C ILE A 287 16.78 -2.96 2.49
N TYR A 288 15.75 -2.67 3.31
CA TYR A 288 15.95 -2.33 4.73
C TYR A 288 16.45 -3.53 5.53
N ASN A 289 16.02 -4.75 5.20
CA ASN A 289 16.51 -5.97 5.85
C ASN A 289 18.01 -6.18 5.63
N ARG A 290 18.53 -5.90 4.41
CA ARG A 290 19.99 -5.96 4.14
C ARG A 290 20.81 -4.96 4.97
N ARG A 291 20.21 -3.83 5.39
CA ARG A 291 20.90 -2.87 6.28
C ARG A 291 21.09 -3.43 7.70
N ILE A 292 20.27 -4.39 8.14
CA ILE A 292 20.37 -5.06 9.44
C ILE A 292 21.63 -5.92 9.49
N ASP A 293 21.91 -6.65 8.41
CA ASP A 293 23.11 -7.48 8.29
C ASP A 293 24.37 -6.62 8.40
N SER A 294 24.38 -5.45 7.76
CA SER A 294 25.45 -4.45 7.92
C SER A 294 25.61 -4.04 9.38
N LEU A 295 24.51 -3.77 10.08
CA LEU A 295 24.55 -3.35 11.48
C LEU A 295 25.05 -4.46 12.43
N ILE A 296 24.60 -5.70 12.26
CA ILE A 296 25.10 -6.85 13.03
C ILE A 296 26.60 -6.99 12.83
N ALA A 297 27.06 -6.89 11.58
CA ALA A 297 28.48 -6.97 11.25
C ALA A 297 29.28 -5.82 11.89
N GLU A 298 28.76 -4.59 11.85
CA GLU A 298 29.37 -3.40 12.47
C GLU A 298 29.49 -3.56 13.99
N VAL A 299 28.40 -3.90 14.68
CA VAL A 299 28.35 -4.06 16.15
C VAL A 299 29.20 -5.26 16.59
N SER A 300 29.12 -6.40 15.90
CA SER A 300 29.98 -7.57 16.18
C SER A 300 31.46 -7.22 16.00
N THR A 301 31.80 -6.47 14.96
CA THR A 301 33.18 -5.98 14.74
C THR A 301 33.63 -5.06 15.86
N PHE A 302 32.74 -4.22 16.37
CA PHE A 302 33.05 -3.34 17.48
C PHE A 302 33.25 -4.10 18.81
N ILE A 303 32.35 -5.02 19.17
CA ILE A 303 32.51 -5.86 20.38
C ILE A 303 33.79 -6.70 20.28
N ARG A 304 34.15 -7.17 19.07
CA ARG A 304 35.45 -7.81 18.82
C ARG A 304 36.64 -6.91 19.15
N LYS A 305 36.55 -5.61 18.87
CA LYS A 305 37.59 -4.65 19.26
C LYS A 305 37.62 -4.45 20.78
N VAL A 306 36.45 -4.36 21.42
CA VAL A 306 36.35 -4.15 22.88
C VAL A 306 36.95 -5.32 23.66
N TYR A 307 36.56 -6.56 23.38
CA TYR A 307 37.13 -7.68 24.14
C TYR A 307 38.62 -7.88 23.86
N ARG A 308 39.10 -7.60 22.62
CA ARG A 308 40.54 -7.63 22.31
C ARG A 308 41.30 -6.55 23.06
N TYR A 309 40.73 -5.37 23.17
CA TYR A 309 41.31 -4.28 23.95
C TYR A 309 41.46 -4.65 25.42
N ILE A 310 40.46 -5.34 25.99
CA ILE A 310 40.54 -5.90 27.35
C ILE A 310 41.62 -7.00 27.42
N GLU A 311 41.67 -7.93 26.47
CA GLU A 311 42.69 -9.00 26.41
C GLU A 311 44.13 -8.48 26.30
N ASP A 312 44.33 -7.31 25.68
CA ASP A 312 45.63 -6.70 25.46
C ASP A 312 46.12 -5.84 26.64
N GLU A 313 45.28 -5.63 27.66
CA GLU A 313 45.70 -4.98 28.90
C GLU A 313 46.81 -5.83 29.58
N PRO A 314 47.96 -5.24 29.98
CA PRO A 314 49.12 -5.99 30.44
C PRO A 314 48.88 -7.01 31.57
N GLU A 315 48.05 -6.68 32.56
CA GLU A 315 47.72 -7.56 33.68
C GLU A 315 46.74 -8.66 33.24
N MET A 316 45.72 -8.32 32.47
CA MET A 316 44.76 -9.24 31.89
C MET A 316 45.42 -10.26 30.96
N LYS A 317 46.29 -9.80 30.06
CA LYS A 317 47.06 -10.64 29.12
C LYS A 317 47.91 -11.68 29.83
N ARG A 318 48.56 -11.27 30.93
CA ARG A 318 49.37 -12.18 31.76
C ARG A 318 48.49 -13.22 32.44
N ASN A 319 47.36 -12.80 33.01
CA ASN A 319 46.43 -13.69 33.69
C ASN A 319 45.78 -14.71 32.73
N LEU A 320 45.38 -14.28 31.52
CA LEU A 320 44.86 -15.16 30.47
C LEU A 320 45.89 -16.21 30.00
N GLN A 321 47.18 -15.86 29.95
CA GLN A 321 48.25 -16.80 29.58
C GLN A 321 48.53 -17.87 30.64
N ILE A 322 48.37 -17.52 31.92
CA ILE A 322 48.67 -18.41 33.06
C ILE A 322 47.47 -19.30 33.39
N LEU A 323 46.27 -18.73 33.39
CA LEU A 323 45.05 -19.38 33.91
C LEU A 323 44.11 -19.88 32.80
N GLY A 324 44.27 -19.41 31.56
CA GLY A 324 43.41 -19.78 30.43
C GLY A 324 42.06 -19.06 30.40
N VAL A 325 41.11 -19.58 29.60
CA VAL A 325 39.72 -19.10 29.48
C VAL A 325 38.73 -20.24 29.71
N GLY A 326 37.57 -19.98 30.32
CA GLY A 326 36.48 -20.94 30.47
C GLY A 326 35.85 -21.02 31.88
N ALA A 327 34.83 -21.87 32.01
CA ALA A 327 33.93 -21.96 33.18
C ALA A 327 34.59 -22.32 34.52
N GLY A 328 35.86 -22.74 34.52
CA GLY A 328 36.62 -23.04 35.75
C GLY A 328 37.15 -21.79 36.48
N LEU A 329 36.94 -20.60 35.92
CA LEU A 329 37.42 -19.31 36.46
C LEU A 329 36.29 -18.46 37.07
N SER A 330 35.13 -19.07 37.36
CA SER A 330 33.92 -18.43 37.87
C SER A 330 33.90 -18.22 39.40
N ASP A 331 34.97 -18.59 40.11
CA ASP A 331 35.08 -18.38 41.55
C ASP A 331 35.87 -17.09 41.85
N LYS A 332 35.20 -16.09 42.43
CA LYS A 332 35.76 -14.77 42.78
C LYS A 332 36.88 -14.87 43.84
N SER A 333 36.98 -15.98 44.58
CA SER A 333 37.82 -16.06 45.78
C SER A 333 39.34 -16.07 45.52
N ASN A 334 39.82 -16.33 44.29
CA ASN A 334 41.25 -16.45 43.98
C ASN A 334 41.69 -15.93 42.59
N VAL A 335 40.84 -15.16 41.89
CA VAL A 335 41.09 -14.72 40.51
C VAL A 335 41.08 -13.19 40.43
N PHE A 336 41.94 -12.63 39.58
CA PHE A 336 41.93 -11.21 39.21
C PHE A 336 40.52 -10.78 38.77
N GLU A 337 40.00 -9.68 39.33
CA GLU A 337 38.61 -9.26 39.16
C GLU A 337 38.22 -9.05 37.69
N GLY A 338 39.11 -8.45 36.89
CA GLY A 338 38.88 -8.27 35.45
C GLY A 338 38.83 -9.59 34.67
N LEU A 339 39.55 -10.64 35.10
CA LEU A 339 39.52 -11.96 34.47
C LEU A 339 38.24 -12.72 34.81
N PHE A 340 37.74 -12.57 36.03
CA PHE A 340 36.44 -13.13 36.45
C PHE A 340 35.29 -12.48 35.66
N GLU A 341 35.21 -11.14 35.65
CA GLU A 341 34.19 -10.39 34.89
C GLU A 341 34.23 -10.72 33.38
N TYR A 342 35.42 -10.85 32.80
CA TYR A 342 35.59 -11.16 31.38
C TYR A 342 35.09 -12.55 31.01
N ASN A 343 35.41 -13.58 31.81
CA ASN A 343 34.94 -14.94 31.55
C ASN A 343 33.41 -15.03 31.65
N LEU A 344 32.84 -14.36 32.64
CA LEU A 344 31.41 -14.31 32.87
C LEU A 344 30.64 -13.73 31.66
N VAL A 345 31.13 -12.61 31.10
CA VAL A 345 30.48 -11.93 29.96
C VAL A 345 30.80 -12.60 28.62
N PHE A 346 32.08 -12.81 28.30
CA PHE A 346 32.47 -13.20 26.95
C PHE A 346 32.40 -14.71 26.71
N HIS A 347 32.53 -15.52 27.75
CA HIS A 347 32.57 -16.98 27.63
C HIS A 347 31.30 -17.64 28.17
N GLU A 348 30.87 -17.35 29.41
CA GLU A 348 29.68 -17.99 30.00
C GLU A 348 28.37 -17.52 29.38
N CYS A 349 28.24 -16.21 29.08
CA CYS A 349 27.10 -15.70 28.31
C CYS A 349 27.23 -15.98 26.79
N GLY A 350 28.31 -16.63 26.33
CA GLY A 350 28.49 -17.03 24.93
C GLY A 350 28.73 -15.88 23.93
N ILE A 351 28.95 -14.65 24.40
CA ILE A 351 29.07 -13.45 23.54
C ILE A 351 30.26 -13.53 22.58
N LYS A 352 31.39 -14.10 23.01
CA LYS A 352 32.57 -14.25 22.14
C LYS A 352 32.32 -15.24 21.00
N ALA A 353 31.53 -16.28 21.23
CA ALA A 353 31.13 -17.21 20.17
C ALA A 353 30.16 -16.51 19.20
N LEU A 354 29.16 -15.80 19.74
CA LEU A 354 28.15 -15.06 18.99
C LEU A 354 28.75 -14.07 17.98
N VAL A 355 29.69 -13.23 18.42
CA VAL A 355 30.29 -12.17 17.59
C VAL A 355 31.28 -12.69 16.56
N ASN A 356 31.72 -13.95 16.67
CA ASN A 356 32.65 -14.59 15.74
C ASN A 356 31.95 -15.56 14.77
N GLN A 357 30.66 -15.81 14.97
CA GLN A 357 29.87 -16.64 14.08
C GLN A 357 29.35 -15.85 12.86
N ASP A 358 29.25 -16.51 11.70
CA ASP A 358 28.51 -15.96 10.56
C ASP A 358 27.00 -16.07 10.83
N ASN A 359 26.33 -14.93 10.84
CA ASN A 359 24.91 -14.80 11.12
C ASN A 359 24.09 -14.45 9.87
N ALA A 360 24.71 -14.38 8.68
CA ALA A 360 24.03 -13.96 7.45
C ALA A 360 22.88 -14.89 7.04
N GLY A 361 23.02 -16.20 7.28
CA GLY A 361 22.01 -17.22 6.95
C GLY A 361 20.92 -17.44 8.00
N ARG A 362 20.93 -16.69 9.11
CA ARG A 362 19.94 -16.84 10.18
C ARG A 362 18.61 -16.17 9.85
N SER A 363 17.54 -16.62 10.51
CA SER A 363 16.23 -15.97 10.37
C SER A 363 16.28 -14.53 10.91
N TRP A 364 15.32 -13.69 10.52
CA TRP A 364 15.30 -12.30 10.97
C TRP A 364 14.99 -12.19 12.47
N GLU A 365 14.24 -13.14 13.04
CA GLU A 365 13.99 -13.29 14.48
C GLU A 365 15.30 -13.58 15.23
N GLU A 366 16.09 -14.55 14.75
CA GLU A 366 17.37 -14.91 15.35
C GLU A 366 18.38 -13.76 15.25
N LYS A 367 18.43 -13.07 14.10
CA LYS A 367 19.26 -11.86 13.90
C LYS A 367 18.89 -10.75 14.89
N TYR A 368 17.61 -10.67 15.29
CA TYR A 368 17.14 -9.71 16.29
C TYR A 368 17.56 -10.10 17.72
N GLU A 369 17.43 -11.38 18.09
CA GLU A 369 17.92 -11.87 19.39
C GLU A 369 19.43 -11.65 19.52
N ILE A 370 20.17 -11.85 18.43
CA ILE A 370 21.59 -11.51 18.34
C ILE A 370 21.80 -10.02 18.59
N LEU A 371 21.10 -9.12 17.89
CA LEU A 371 21.26 -7.68 18.08
C LEU A 371 20.92 -7.21 19.50
N GLU A 372 19.85 -7.74 20.10
CA GLU A 372 19.48 -7.42 21.48
C GLU A 372 20.55 -7.92 22.45
N MET A 373 21.07 -9.13 22.24
CA MET A 373 22.16 -9.68 23.06
C MET A 373 23.46 -8.87 22.90
N LEU A 374 23.80 -8.45 21.68
CA LEU A 374 24.94 -7.56 21.42
C LEU A 374 24.73 -6.17 22.06
N TYR A 375 23.51 -5.65 22.04
CA TYR A 375 23.16 -4.38 22.67
C TYR A 375 23.27 -4.44 24.19
N THR A 376 22.67 -5.46 24.80
CA THR A 376 22.73 -5.68 26.24
C THR A 376 24.16 -5.92 26.69
N THR A 377 24.98 -6.61 25.89
CA THR A 377 26.43 -6.75 26.15
C THR A 377 27.09 -5.38 26.27
N LEU A 378 26.78 -4.44 25.38
CA LEU A 378 27.34 -3.10 25.43
C LEU A 378 26.87 -2.33 26.67
N ASN A 379 25.59 -2.40 27.03
CA ASN A 379 25.12 -1.76 28.27
C ASN A 379 25.81 -2.34 29.51
N VAL A 380 25.94 -3.67 29.59
CA VAL A 380 26.59 -4.34 30.72
C VAL A 380 28.08 -3.98 30.81
N VAL A 381 28.80 -3.98 29.69
CA VAL A 381 30.24 -3.65 29.63
C VAL A 381 30.55 -2.18 29.95
N PHE A 382 29.66 -1.25 29.59
CA PHE A 382 29.93 0.19 29.71
C PHE A 382 29.16 0.88 30.85
N ASP A 383 27.91 0.53 31.08
CA ASP A 383 27.08 1.18 32.11
C ASP A 383 27.13 0.43 33.46
N GLY A 384 27.86 -0.70 33.53
CA GLY A 384 28.08 -1.47 34.77
C GLY A 384 26.86 -2.25 35.24
N TYR A 385 25.85 -2.41 34.37
CA TYR A 385 24.65 -3.19 34.68
C TYR A 385 24.99 -4.65 35.01
N SER A 386 24.10 -5.28 35.79
CA SER A 386 24.22 -6.66 36.22
C SER A 386 24.25 -7.63 35.04
N VAL A 387 25.11 -8.65 35.10
CA VAL A 387 25.20 -9.71 34.07
C VAL A 387 23.89 -10.51 33.93
N TYR A 388 22.96 -10.42 34.89
CA TYR A 388 21.60 -10.96 34.79
C TYR A 388 20.88 -10.55 33.50
N GLU A 389 21.16 -9.35 32.97
CA GLU A 389 20.56 -8.87 31.73
C GLU A 389 21.03 -9.63 30.48
N LEU A 390 22.21 -10.25 30.54
CA LEU A 390 22.78 -11.07 29.45
C LEU A 390 22.27 -12.51 29.47
N SER A 391 22.15 -13.11 30.66
CA SER A 391 21.72 -14.50 30.79
C SER A 391 21.17 -14.78 32.19
N ASN A 392 19.96 -15.34 32.27
CA ASN A 392 19.35 -15.81 33.51
C ASN A 392 19.70 -17.26 33.85
N ARG A 393 20.54 -17.91 33.03
CA ARG A 393 20.90 -19.34 33.15
C ARG A 393 22.23 -19.61 33.83
N ILE A 394 22.98 -18.56 34.15
CA ILE A 394 24.28 -18.63 34.84
C ILE A 394 24.09 -18.52 36.35
N GLU A 395 25.02 -19.02 37.15
CA GLU A 395 24.88 -19.10 38.62
C GLU A 395 25.18 -17.75 39.31
N HIS A 396 26.02 -16.92 38.69
CA HIS A 396 26.52 -15.64 39.24
C HIS A 396 25.84 -14.42 38.61
N GLN A 397 24.52 -14.35 38.74
CA GLN A 397 23.69 -13.44 37.94
C GLN A 397 23.79 -11.97 38.35
N TYR A 398 24.10 -11.65 39.60
CA TYR A 398 24.03 -10.28 40.15
C TYR A 398 25.40 -9.60 40.29
N VAL A 399 26.35 -9.95 39.42
CA VAL A 399 27.68 -9.32 39.40
C VAL A 399 27.60 -8.00 38.63
N GLU A 400 27.97 -6.89 39.27
CA GLU A 400 28.19 -5.60 38.62
C GLU A 400 29.59 -5.55 38.01
N LEU A 401 29.71 -5.08 36.76
CA LEU A 401 30.97 -5.02 36.03
C LEU A 401 31.77 -3.76 36.35
N THR A 402 32.36 -3.74 37.54
CA THR A 402 33.13 -2.58 38.01
C THR A 402 34.48 -2.44 37.32
N TRP A 403 35.23 -3.52 37.09
CA TRP A 403 36.57 -3.42 36.52
C TRP A 403 36.51 -3.15 35.01
N ILE A 404 35.74 -3.96 34.28
CA ILE A 404 35.56 -3.80 32.83
C ILE A 404 34.96 -2.43 32.53
N GLY A 405 33.89 -2.04 33.25
CA GLY A 405 33.25 -0.74 33.08
C GLY A 405 34.22 0.42 33.25
N ASN A 406 34.98 0.44 34.35
CA ASN A 406 35.96 1.52 34.61
C ASN A 406 37.09 1.55 33.57
N TYR A 407 37.63 0.39 33.17
CA TYR A 407 38.71 0.30 32.19
C TYR A 407 38.28 0.80 30.81
N VAL A 408 37.08 0.41 30.39
CA VAL A 408 36.56 0.75 29.06
C VAL A 408 36.05 2.20 29.02
N ASN A 409 35.37 2.69 30.08
CA ASN A 409 34.88 4.07 30.17
C ASN A 409 35.99 5.12 30.27
N ALA A 410 37.20 4.72 30.68
CA ALA A 410 38.37 5.59 30.62
C ALA A 410 38.79 5.96 29.18
N ASN A 411 38.13 5.43 28.14
CA ASN A 411 38.44 5.67 26.73
C ASN A 411 37.29 6.37 25.96
N PRO A 412 37.36 7.72 25.80
CA PRO A 412 36.35 8.51 25.10
C PRO A 412 36.12 8.14 23.61
N SER A 413 37.11 7.53 22.96
CA SER A 413 37.01 7.17 21.53
C SER A 413 36.10 5.96 21.29
N LEU A 414 36.04 5.02 22.25
CA LEU A 414 35.14 3.86 22.22
C LEU A 414 33.69 4.25 22.56
N LEU A 415 33.51 5.18 23.51
CA LEU A 415 32.21 5.68 23.94
C LEU A 415 31.46 6.41 22.81
N LYS A 416 32.16 7.24 22.02
CA LYS A 416 31.56 8.02 20.93
C LYS A 416 30.92 7.14 19.83
N SER A 417 31.45 5.95 19.57
CA SER A 417 30.86 5.01 18.62
C SER A 417 29.56 4.37 19.11
N LEU A 418 29.33 4.29 20.43
CA LEU A 418 28.28 3.46 21.05
C LEU A 418 26.94 4.17 21.24
N PHE A 419 26.96 5.44 21.65
CA PHE A 419 25.72 6.22 21.82
C PHE A 419 24.88 6.25 20.53
N SER A 420 25.56 6.32 19.38
CA SER A 420 24.89 6.28 18.08
C SER A 420 24.25 4.92 17.72
N ILE A 421 24.65 3.82 18.38
CA ILE A 421 24.18 2.46 18.10
C ILE A 421 22.93 2.13 18.95
N LYS A 422 22.89 2.57 20.22
CA LYS A 422 21.75 2.42 21.16
C LYS A 422 20.46 3.05 20.62
N GLU A 423 20.57 4.26 20.08
CA GLU A 423 19.46 4.98 19.46
C GLU A 423 19.02 4.33 18.14
N LYS A 424 19.97 3.81 17.35
CA LYS A 424 19.70 3.04 16.12
C LYS A 424 18.97 1.73 16.41
N ILE A 425 19.26 1.05 17.53
CA ILE A 425 18.64 -0.23 17.92
C ILE A 425 17.21 -0.04 18.44
N LYS A 426 16.96 1.00 19.24
CA LYS A 426 15.60 1.36 19.66
C LYS A 426 14.71 1.74 18.46
N ALA A 427 15.25 2.57 17.56
CA ALA A 427 14.59 2.88 16.30
C ALA A 427 14.38 1.63 15.42
N PHE A 428 15.31 0.68 15.49
CA PHE A 428 15.26 -0.58 14.76
C PHE A 428 14.23 -1.58 15.28
N LYS A 429 14.05 -1.75 16.60
CA LYS A 429 12.98 -2.62 17.16
C LYS A 429 11.59 -2.16 16.71
N ILE A 430 11.37 -0.85 16.71
CA ILE A 430 10.15 -0.23 16.21
C ILE A 430 10.02 -0.48 14.70
N ARG A 431 11.09 -0.22 13.92
CA ARG A 431 11.11 -0.50 12.47
C ARG A 431 10.90 -1.98 12.15
N LYS A 432 11.41 -2.91 12.95
CA LYS A 432 11.26 -4.36 12.77
C LYS A 432 9.82 -4.81 12.98
N ASN A 433 9.21 -4.43 14.11
CA ASN A 433 7.81 -4.76 14.38
C ASN A 433 6.89 -4.17 13.30
N SER A 434 7.18 -2.91 12.92
CA SER A 434 6.53 -2.27 11.78
C SER A 434 6.76 -3.07 10.48
N ILE A 435 7.98 -3.51 10.19
CA ILE A 435 8.30 -4.29 8.98
C ILE A 435 7.55 -5.62 8.94
N ILE A 436 7.44 -6.34 10.06
CA ILE A 436 6.73 -7.62 10.11
C ILE A 436 5.24 -7.41 9.84
N GLU A 437 4.64 -6.44 10.52
CA GLU A 437 3.24 -6.08 10.34
C GLU A 437 2.98 -5.68 8.89
N LYS A 438 3.83 -4.82 8.34
CA LYS A 438 3.84 -4.40 6.93
C LYS A 438 4.02 -5.55 5.96
N SER A 439 4.93 -6.48 6.23
CA SER A 439 5.20 -7.64 5.39
C SER A 439 4.01 -8.59 5.39
N LYS A 440 3.39 -8.82 6.55
CA LYS A 440 2.15 -9.60 6.67
C LYS A 440 1.01 -8.96 5.87
N VAL A 441 0.81 -7.65 6.05
CA VAL A 441 -0.18 -6.87 5.28
C VAL A 441 0.08 -6.99 3.78
N ASN A 442 1.31 -6.75 3.34
CA ASN A 442 1.67 -6.84 1.93
C ASN A 442 1.52 -8.26 1.38
N HIS A 443 1.83 -9.29 2.16
CA HIS A 443 1.67 -10.68 1.77
C HIS A 443 0.20 -11.07 1.63
N GLU A 444 -0.66 -10.63 2.56
CA GLU A 444 -2.11 -10.83 2.49
C GLU A 444 -2.69 -10.10 1.27
N ILE A 445 -2.33 -8.83 1.05
CA ILE A 445 -2.73 -8.06 -0.14
C ILE A 445 -2.26 -8.75 -1.41
N LYS A 446 -1.01 -9.19 -1.46
CA LYS A 446 -0.45 -9.90 -2.61
C LYS A 446 -1.23 -11.19 -2.88
N HIS A 447 -1.50 -12.00 -1.87
CA HIS A 447 -2.27 -13.24 -2.02
C HIS A 447 -3.70 -12.96 -2.49
N MET A 448 -4.39 -11.98 -1.88
CA MET A 448 -5.73 -11.58 -2.32
C MET A 448 -5.75 -11.12 -3.78
N LEU A 449 -4.70 -10.43 -4.20
CA LEU A 449 -4.58 -9.95 -5.56
C LEU A 449 -4.28 -11.08 -6.54
N GLU A 450 -3.38 -11.99 -6.20
CA GLU A 450 -3.14 -13.22 -6.98
C GLU A 450 -4.43 -14.01 -7.13
N ASP A 451 -5.17 -14.23 -6.04
CA ASP A 451 -6.48 -14.91 -6.09
C ASP A 451 -7.49 -14.16 -6.97
N ARG A 452 -7.50 -12.82 -6.89
CA ARG A 452 -8.36 -11.99 -7.74
C ARG A 452 -7.98 -12.10 -9.22
N GLN A 453 -6.69 -12.04 -9.56
CA GLN A 453 -6.20 -12.21 -10.93
C GLN A 453 -6.58 -13.59 -11.47
N LYS A 454 -6.39 -14.64 -10.67
CA LYS A 454 -6.81 -16.01 -11.01
C LYS A 454 -8.30 -16.05 -11.30
N HIS A 455 -9.13 -15.45 -10.45
CA HIS A 455 -10.58 -15.42 -10.67
C HIS A 455 -10.99 -14.63 -11.92
N LEU A 456 -10.33 -13.50 -12.20
CA LEU A 456 -10.62 -12.67 -13.36
C LEU A 456 -10.41 -13.40 -14.69
N ILE A 457 -9.44 -14.33 -14.79
CA ILE A 457 -9.25 -15.19 -15.98
C ILE A 457 -10.52 -15.99 -16.31
N PHE A 458 -11.18 -16.55 -15.28
CA PHE A 458 -12.41 -17.32 -15.46
C PHE A 458 -13.59 -16.42 -15.79
N MET A 459 -13.67 -15.24 -15.19
CA MET A 459 -14.67 -14.22 -15.57
C MET A 459 -14.50 -13.81 -17.03
N THR A 460 -13.27 -13.59 -17.48
CA THR A 460 -12.95 -13.30 -18.89
C THR A 460 -13.40 -14.43 -19.81
N ALA A 461 -13.08 -15.69 -19.50
CA ALA A 461 -13.51 -16.82 -20.31
C ALA A 461 -15.05 -16.90 -20.40
N ASP A 462 -15.74 -16.68 -19.29
CA ASP A 462 -17.20 -16.69 -19.21
C ASP A 462 -17.84 -15.53 -20.00
N ASP A 463 -17.24 -14.34 -19.95
CA ASP A 463 -17.62 -13.16 -20.72
C ASP A 463 -17.46 -13.40 -22.23
N MET A 464 -16.29 -13.86 -22.67
CA MET A 464 -16.03 -14.22 -24.07
C MET A 464 -17.06 -15.23 -24.59
N ILE A 465 -17.39 -16.26 -23.80
CA ILE A 465 -18.38 -17.25 -24.22
C ILE A 465 -19.79 -16.64 -24.30
N THR A 466 -20.19 -15.86 -23.29
CA THR A 466 -21.56 -15.34 -23.17
C THR A 466 -21.82 -14.22 -24.18
N ASN A 467 -20.93 -13.24 -24.23
CA ASN A 467 -21.11 -12.00 -24.98
C ASN A 467 -20.30 -11.99 -26.29
N GLY A 468 -19.53 -13.05 -26.56
CA GLY A 468 -18.84 -13.26 -27.83
C GLY A 468 -19.40 -14.46 -28.57
N LEU A 469 -19.11 -15.67 -28.09
CA LEU A 469 -19.41 -16.91 -28.82
C LEU A 469 -20.91 -17.18 -28.98
N ASN A 470 -21.69 -16.85 -27.94
CA ASN A 470 -23.15 -17.01 -27.94
C ASN A 470 -23.89 -15.76 -28.44
N ASP A 471 -23.17 -14.68 -28.75
CA ASP A 471 -23.76 -13.47 -29.33
C ASP A 471 -24.07 -13.69 -30.83
N PRO A 472 -25.34 -13.67 -31.24
CA PRO A 472 -25.73 -13.90 -32.62
C PRO A 472 -25.21 -12.83 -33.59
N GLU A 473 -24.77 -11.67 -33.10
CA GLU A 473 -24.24 -10.60 -33.95
C GLU A 473 -22.73 -10.74 -34.24
N LYS A 474 -21.98 -11.50 -33.42
CA LYS A 474 -20.50 -11.56 -33.51
C LYS A 474 -19.93 -12.67 -34.41
N TYR A 475 -20.72 -13.65 -34.88
CA TYR A 475 -20.35 -14.68 -35.88
C TYR A 475 -18.93 -15.30 -35.73
N ILE A 476 -18.47 -15.57 -34.51
CA ILE A 476 -17.14 -16.14 -34.24
C ILE A 476 -17.09 -17.64 -34.56
N LEU A 477 -18.13 -18.38 -34.17
CA LEU A 477 -18.32 -19.78 -34.54
C LEU A 477 -18.91 -19.85 -35.95
N SER A 478 -18.30 -20.64 -36.84
CA SER A 478 -18.82 -20.75 -38.21
C SER A 478 -20.25 -21.34 -38.23
N ASN A 479 -21.08 -20.84 -39.15
CA ASN A 479 -22.44 -21.35 -39.37
C ASN A 479 -22.47 -22.83 -39.82
N SER A 480 -21.32 -23.39 -40.19
CA SER A 480 -21.13 -24.79 -40.55
C SER A 480 -20.83 -25.71 -39.36
N TYR A 481 -20.90 -25.21 -38.13
CA TYR A 481 -20.63 -25.97 -36.91
C TYR A 481 -21.36 -27.32 -36.87
N ASP A 482 -20.59 -28.40 -36.75
CA ASP A 482 -21.08 -29.77 -36.65
C ASP A 482 -20.48 -30.48 -35.40
N PRO A 483 -21.28 -30.69 -34.34
CA PRO A 483 -20.87 -31.40 -33.14
C PRO A 483 -20.31 -32.81 -33.40
N ALA A 484 -20.83 -33.54 -34.39
CA ALA A 484 -20.38 -34.89 -34.69
C ALA A 484 -18.99 -34.91 -35.36
N LYS A 485 -18.66 -33.85 -36.12
CA LYS A 485 -17.32 -33.64 -36.67
C LYS A 485 -16.36 -33.15 -35.57
N ALA A 486 -16.80 -32.24 -34.71
CA ALA A 486 -16.03 -31.78 -33.55
C ALA A 486 -15.68 -32.93 -32.60
N ASP A 487 -16.61 -33.86 -32.35
CA ASP A 487 -16.34 -35.06 -31.53
C ASP A 487 -15.20 -35.92 -32.12
N LYS A 488 -15.21 -36.17 -33.43
CA LYS A 488 -14.13 -36.93 -34.10
C LYS A 488 -12.77 -36.21 -33.99
N MET A 489 -12.76 -34.88 -34.05
CA MET A 489 -11.55 -34.08 -33.83
C MET A 489 -11.06 -34.22 -32.40
N LEU A 490 -11.94 -34.06 -31.41
CA LEU A 490 -11.63 -34.16 -29.99
C LEU A 490 -11.03 -35.52 -29.62
N VAL A 491 -11.64 -36.62 -30.09
CA VAL A 491 -11.13 -37.99 -29.86
C VAL A 491 -9.68 -38.11 -30.34
N LYS A 492 -9.38 -37.59 -31.54
CA LYS A 492 -8.04 -37.66 -32.12
C LYS A 492 -7.05 -36.82 -31.32
N THR A 493 -7.42 -35.59 -30.99
CA THR A 493 -6.57 -34.69 -30.19
C THR A 493 -6.27 -35.30 -28.82
N LEU A 494 -7.26 -35.77 -28.06
CA LEU A 494 -7.04 -36.31 -26.72
C LEU A 494 -6.20 -37.60 -26.69
N ALA A 495 -6.21 -38.36 -27.78
CA ALA A 495 -5.34 -39.54 -27.95
C ALA A 495 -3.86 -39.15 -28.07
N GLU A 496 -3.56 -37.97 -28.61
CA GLU A 496 -2.20 -37.44 -28.78
C GLU A 496 -1.68 -36.73 -27.52
N ILE A 497 -2.56 -36.34 -26.57
CA ILE A 497 -2.17 -35.67 -25.32
C ILE A 497 -1.50 -36.65 -24.34
N PRO A 498 -0.24 -36.41 -23.93
CA PRO A 498 0.50 -37.31 -23.06
C PRO A 498 0.05 -37.22 -21.59
N LEU A 499 -0.04 -38.37 -20.92
CA LEU A 499 -0.28 -38.47 -19.49
C LEU A 499 0.97 -38.93 -18.71
N PRO A 500 1.13 -38.43 -17.46
CA PRO A 500 2.13 -38.93 -16.52
C PRO A 500 2.00 -40.45 -16.28
N ILE A 501 3.13 -41.09 -15.92
CA ILE A 501 3.23 -42.55 -15.74
C ILE A 501 2.21 -43.08 -14.73
N ARG A 502 1.87 -42.31 -13.69
CA ARG A 502 0.89 -42.71 -12.66
C ARG A 502 -0.48 -43.11 -13.22
N TYR A 503 -0.90 -42.50 -14.33
CA TYR A 503 -2.19 -42.78 -14.97
C TYR A 503 -2.13 -43.96 -15.97
N ARG A 504 -0.93 -44.44 -16.32
CA ARG A 504 -0.74 -45.51 -17.32
C ARG A 504 -1.14 -46.90 -16.82
N LYS A 505 -1.34 -47.09 -15.50
CA LYS A 505 -1.79 -48.39 -14.95
C LYS A 505 -3.25 -48.74 -15.27
N ASN A 506 -4.06 -47.75 -15.66
CA ASN A 506 -5.48 -47.92 -16.03
C ASN A 506 -5.76 -47.58 -17.51
N ALA A 507 -4.72 -47.28 -18.31
CA ALA A 507 -4.91 -47.10 -19.75
C ALA A 507 -5.23 -48.47 -20.37
N PRO A 508 -6.33 -48.62 -21.14
CA PRO A 508 -6.66 -49.89 -21.75
C PRO A 508 -5.46 -50.36 -22.57
N ALA A 509 -5.00 -51.59 -22.31
CA ALA A 509 -3.97 -52.22 -23.11
C ALA A 509 -4.42 -52.15 -24.58
N GLN A 510 -3.73 -51.35 -25.40
CA GLN A 510 -3.91 -51.36 -26.84
C GLN A 510 -3.57 -52.78 -27.30
N LYS A 511 -4.60 -53.61 -27.48
CA LYS A 511 -4.47 -54.89 -28.19
C LYS A 511 -4.12 -54.54 -29.63
N GLY A 512 -2.84 -54.60 -29.96
CA GLY A 512 -2.33 -54.42 -31.32
C GLY A 512 -2.93 -55.47 -32.25
N GLY A 513 -3.88 -55.04 -33.07
CA GLY A 513 -4.33 -55.79 -34.25
C GLY A 513 -3.30 -55.66 -35.37
N LEU A 514 -2.88 -56.78 -35.94
CA LEU A 514 -1.77 -56.85 -36.88
C LEU A 514 -2.03 -56.16 -38.24
N PHE A 515 -3.26 -55.74 -38.54
CA PHE A 515 -3.59 -54.98 -39.76
C PHE A 515 -4.84 -54.10 -39.52
N GLY A 516 -4.65 -52.80 -39.37
CA GLY A 516 -5.74 -51.82 -39.35
C GLY A 516 -5.51 -50.72 -38.32
N LYS A 517 -5.60 -49.45 -38.76
CA LYS A 517 -5.60 -48.29 -37.85
C LYS A 517 -6.68 -48.51 -36.79
N THR A 518 -6.28 -48.68 -35.53
CA THR A 518 -7.22 -48.68 -34.41
C THR A 518 -7.90 -47.31 -34.40
N ALA A 519 -9.23 -47.27 -34.50
CA ALA A 519 -9.95 -46.02 -34.32
C ALA A 519 -9.65 -45.48 -32.92
N ALA A 520 -9.23 -44.23 -32.82
CA ALA A 520 -9.07 -43.58 -31.52
C ALA A 520 -10.42 -43.60 -30.80
N GLN A 521 -10.40 -43.87 -29.50
CA GLN A 521 -11.59 -43.91 -28.64
C GLN A 521 -11.27 -43.14 -27.36
N TYR A 522 -12.30 -42.53 -26.76
CA TYR A 522 -12.16 -41.92 -25.45
C TYR A 522 -11.85 -42.96 -24.37
N ASP A 523 -10.97 -42.58 -23.45
CA ASP A 523 -10.81 -43.23 -22.16
C ASP A 523 -12.13 -43.15 -21.36
N GLU A 524 -12.37 -44.12 -20.47
CA GLU A 524 -13.63 -44.23 -19.72
C GLU A 524 -13.93 -42.97 -18.89
N GLY A 525 -12.93 -42.39 -18.22
CA GLY A 525 -13.10 -41.14 -17.47
C GLY A 525 -13.48 -39.94 -18.35
N ILE A 526 -13.02 -39.89 -19.61
CA ILE A 526 -13.42 -38.83 -20.55
C ILE A 526 -14.86 -39.06 -21.01
N LYS A 527 -15.29 -40.31 -21.23
CA LYS A 527 -16.70 -40.62 -21.55
C LYS A 527 -17.63 -40.18 -20.43
N GLU A 528 -17.32 -40.52 -19.19
CA GLU A 528 -18.09 -40.08 -18.01
C GLU A 528 -18.18 -38.55 -17.92
N MET A 529 -17.07 -37.85 -18.19
CA MET A 529 -17.05 -36.38 -18.18
C MET A 529 -17.92 -35.76 -19.27
N LEU A 530 -17.95 -36.36 -20.47
CA LEU A 530 -18.76 -35.91 -21.61
C LEU A 530 -20.27 -36.17 -21.43
N GLU A 531 -20.70 -36.90 -20.40
CA GLU A 531 -22.12 -36.98 -20.04
C GLU A 531 -22.68 -35.63 -19.56
N ASN A 532 -21.82 -34.74 -19.05
CA ASN A 532 -22.20 -33.38 -18.74
C ASN A 532 -22.32 -32.54 -20.03
N ALA A 533 -23.56 -32.18 -20.40
CA ALA A 533 -23.85 -31.44 -21.63
C ALA A 533 -23.11 -30.09 -21.74
N ARG A 534 -22.85 -29.40 -20.62
CA ARG A 534 -22.12 -28.12 -20.65
C ARG A 534 -20.63 -28.33 -20.94
N ILE A 535 -20.01 -29.32 -20.30
CA ILE A 535 -18.61 -29.67 -20.60
C ILE A 535 -18.49 -30.13 -22.05
N GLN A 536 -19.40 -31.01 -22.50
CA GLN A 536 -19.41 -31.49 -23.87
C GLN A 536 -19.50 -30.34 -24.88
N ASP A 537 -20.44 -29.41 -24.72
CA ASP A 537 -20.60 -28.26 -25.60
C ASP A 537 -19.33 -27.41 -25.66
N MET A 538 -18.70 -27.12 -24.52
CA MET A 538 -17.46 -26.36 -24.46
C MET A 538 -16.30 -27.07 -25.16
N LEU A 539 -16.12 -28.37 -24.94
CA LEU A 539 -15.05 -29.13 -25.59
C LEU A 539 -15.25 -29.22 -27.11
N TYR A 540 -16.48 -29.40 -27.58
CA TYR A 540 -16.78 -29.45 -29.01
C TYR A 540 -16.61 -28.09 -29.69
N LYS A 541 -17.09 -27.02 -29.07
CA LYS A 541 -16.86 -25.65 -29.57
C LYS A 541 -15.37 -25.33 -29.61
N SER A 542 -14.62 -25.68 -28.57
CA SER A 542 -13.15 -25.51 -28.53
C SER A 542 -12.48 -26.17 -29.75
N GLU A 543 -12.78 -27.45 -30.00
CA GLU A 543 -12.16 -28.19 -31.10
C GLU A 543 -12.58 -27.63 -32.46
N TRP A 544 -13.85 -27.27 -32.61
CA TRP A 544 -14.30 -26.66 -33.84
C TRP A 544 -13.59 -25.34 -34.12
N LEU A 545 -13.51 -24.45 -33.13
CA LEU A 545 -12.81 -23.16 -33.25
C LEU A 545 -11.34 -23.36 -33.61
N TRP A 546 -10.69 -24.42 -33.11
CA TRP A 546 -9.29 -24.73 -33.42
C TRP A 546 -9.07 -25.15 -34.88
N TYR A 547 -10.05 -25.81 -35.51
CA TYR A 547 -9.92 -26.34 -36.87
C TYR A 547 -10.76 -25.61 -37.93
N GLN A 548 -11.62 -24.65 -37.55
CA GLN A 548 -12.52 -23.99 -38.49
C GLN A 548 -11.81 -23.16 -39.57
N TYR A 549 -10.52 -22.84 -39.39
CA TYR A 549 -9.73 -22.15 -40.40
C TYR A 549 -9.67 -22.96 -41.72
N ASP A 550 -9.65 -24.30 -41.62
CA ASP A 550 -9.68 -25.22 -42.77
C ASP A 550 -11.02 -25.09 -43.52
N GLU A 551 -12.13 -25.02 -42.79
CA GLU A 551 -13.46 -24.76 -43.37
C GLU A 551 -13.57 -23.37 -44.02
N LYS A 552 -12.84 -22.39 -43.47
CA LYS A 552 -12.74 -21.04 -44.01
C LYS A 552 -11.76 -20.93 -45.18
N GLY A 553 -11.10 -22.03 -45.58
CA GLY A 553 -10.11 -22.05 -46.65
C GLY A 553 -8.86 -21.23 -46.36
N LYS A 554 -8.50 -21.09 -45.08
CA LYS A 554 -7.28 -20.43 -44.62
C LYS A 554 -6.19 -21.45 -44.33
N ASP A 555 -4.93 -21.01 -44.36
CA ASP A 555 -3.77 -21.88 -44.09
C ASP A 555 -3.49 -22.09 -42.59
N ALA A 556 -4.01 -21.21 -41.72
CA ALA A 556 -3.80 -21.25 -40.27
C ALA A 556 -4.95 -20.59 -39.50
N GLN A 557 -5.02 -20.88 -38.20
CA GLN A 557 -5.96 -20.25 -37.26
C GLN A 557 -5.68 -18.74 -37.12
N SER A 558 -6.72 -17.97 -36.85
CA SER A 558 -6.59 -16.58 -36.41
C SER A 558 -6.50 -16.45 -34.88
N PRO A 559 -5.91 -15.36 -34.36
CA PRO A 559 -5.85 -15.07 -32.92
C PRO A 559 -7.21 -15.13 -32.22
N GLU A 560 -8.27 -14.64 -32.85
CA GLU A 560 -9.63 -14.71 -32.31
C GLU A 560 -10.09 -16.16 -32.13
N GLU A 561 -9.94 -17.00 -33.17
CA GLU A 561 -10.38 -18.40 -33.13
C GLU A 561 -9.67 -19.21 -32.06
N VAL A 562 -8.35 -19.05 -31.92
CA VAL A 562 -7.57 -19.77 -30.91
C VAL A 562 -7.86 -19.27 -29.50
N THR A 563 -8.09 -17.96 -29.32
CA THR A 563 -8.40 -17.39 -28.00
C THR A 563 -9.76 -17.89 -27.50
N TYR A 564 -10.78 -17.89 -28.36
CA TYR A 564 -12.10 -18.43 -28.02
C TYR A 564 -12.08 -19.96 -27.82
N SER A 565 -11.21 -20.68 -28.55
CA SER A 565 -10.98 -22.11 -28.33
C SER A 565 -10.45 -22.36 -26.91
N VAL A 566 -9.41 -21.62 -26.50
CA VAL A 566 -8.84 -21.66 -25.14
C VAL A 566 -9.88 -21.27 -24.08
N ALA A 567 -10.67 -20.21 -24.31
CA ALA A 567 -11.73 -19.79 -23.39
C ALA A 567 -12.72 -20.93 -23.08
N CYS A 568 -13.14 -21.68 -24.11
CA CYS A 568 -14.00 -22.84 -23.95
C CYS A 568 -13.35 -23.94 -23.10
N LEU A 569 -12.05 -24.22 -23.28
CA LEU A 569 -11.33 -25.21 -22.47
C LEU A 569 -11.18 -24.79 -21.01
N VAL A 570 -10.86 -23.53 -20.76
CA VAL A 570 -10.80 -22.95 -19.41
C VAL A 570 -12.16 -23.10 -18.73
N LYS A 571 -13.25 -22.79 -19.45
CA LYS A 571 -14.62 -22.95 -18.95
C LYS A 571 -14.98 -24.41 -18.65
N ALA A 572 -14.55 -25.33 -19.49
CA ALA A 572 -14.76 -26.76 -19.27
C ALA A 572 -14.09 -27.23 -17.96
N VAL A 573 -12.85 -26.80 -17.69
CA VAL A 573 -12.16 -27.10 -16.43
C VAL A 573 -12.89 -26.46 -15.24
N GLU A 574 -13.30 -25.20 -15.35
CA GLU A 574 -14.06 -24.49 -14.31
C GLU A 574 -15.32 -25.26 -13.91
N ILE A 575 -16.15 -25.64 -14.87
CA ILE A 575 -17.39 -26.41 -14.65
C ILE A 575 -17.07 -27.74 -13.96
N PHE A 576 -15.94 -28.35 -14.31
CA PHE A 576 -15.58 -29.66 -13.78
C PHE A 576 -15.17 -29.60 -12.31
N ILE A 577 -14.48 -28.52 -11.90
CA ILE A 577 -14.01 -28.31 -10.52
C ILE A 577 -15.04 -27.59 -9.63
N SER A 578 -15.99 -26.83 -10.19
CA SER A 578 -16.92 -25.96 -9.44
C SER A 578 -18.01 -26.66 -8.63
N ARG A 579 -17.85 -27.95 -8.27
CA ARG A 579 -18.88 -28.78 -7.63
C ARG A 579 -19.14 -28.38 -6.18
N SER A 580 -19.88 -27.30 -6.00
CA SER A 580 -20.53 -26.94 -4.75
C SER A 580 -22.01 -26.70 -5.01
N ASN A 581 -22.88 -27.18 -4.11
CA ASN A 581 -24.33 -26.94 -4.13
C ASN A 581 -24.65 -25.45 -3.84
N ALA A 582 -24.26 -24.53 -4.73
CA ALA A 582 -24.68 -23.14 -4.67
C ALA A 582 -25.77 -22.90 -5.73
N LYS A 583 -26.95 -22.50 -5.28
CA LYS A 583 -28.05 -22.05 -6.13
C LYS A 583 -27.53 -21.00 -7.11
N THR A 584 -27.72 -21.26 -8.40
CA THR A 584 -27.50 -20.34 -9.52
C THR A 584 -28.12 -18.98 -9.21
N VAL A 585 -27.29 -17.94 -9.13
CA VAL A 585 -27.72 -16.53 -9.17
C VAL A 585 -27.76 -16.12 -10.64
N GLU A 586 -28.88 -15.59 -11.11
CA GLU A 586 -29.08 -15.16 -12.51
C GLU A 586 -28.17 -13.98 -12.88
N LYS A 587 -27.61 -14.02 -14.11
CA LYS A 587 -26.81 -12.93 -14.71
C LYS A 587 -27.71 -11.74 -15.07
N PRO A 588 -27.32 -10.49 -14.77
CA PRO A 588 -27.94 -9.31 -15.36
C PRO A 588 -27.46 -9.09 -16.81
N MET A 589 -28.36 -8.59 -17.66
CA MET A 589 -28.11 -8.24 -19.08
C MET A 589 -27.14 -7.07 -19.24
N GLU A 590 -26.29 -7.14 -20.27
CA GLU A 590 -25.35 -6.08 -20.66
C GLU A 590 -25.99 -4.91 -21.42
N LYS A 591 -25.38 -3.73 -21.28
CA LYS A 591 -25.57 -2.53 -22.12
C LYS A 591 -24.30 -2.26 -22.94
N PRO A 592 -24.40 -1.60 -24.11
CA PRO A 592 -23.37 -1.61 -25.14
C PRO A 592 -22.21 -0.61 -24.93
N ASN A 593 -21.03 -0.96 -25.48
CA ASN A 593 -19.75 -0.24 -25.38
C ASN A 593 -19.77 1.22 -25.90
N LYS A 594 -19.07 2.13 -25.21
CA LYS A 594 -18.89 3.56 -25.56
C LYS A 594 -17.75 3.80 -26.58
N ARG A 595 -17.84 4.90 -27.36
CA ARG A 595 -16.84 5.35 -28.35
C ARG A 595 -15.87 6.39 -27.77
N VAL A 596 -14.61 6.35 -28.20
CA VAL A 596 -13.48 7.20 -27.74
C VAL A 596 -12.99 8.14 -28.85
N ILE A 597 -12.54 9.36 -28.49
CA ILE A 597 -11.73 10.23 -29.35
C ILE A 597 -10.32 10.41 -28.76
N ILE A 598 -9.29 10.17 -29.56
CA ILE A 598 -7.87 10.37 -29.20
C ILE A 598 -7.45 11.78 -29.61
N THR A 599 -6.96 12.58 -28.67
CA THR A 599 -6.43 13.93 -28.95
C THR A 599 -4.94 13.89 -29.32
N LYS A 600 -4.43 14.95 -29.95
CA LYS A 600 -3.05 15.04 -30.49
C LYS A 600 -1.92 14.97 -29.45
N THR A 601 -2.23 14.94 -28.15
CA THR A 601 -1.27 14.70 -27.06
C THR A 601 -1.28 13.25 -26.55
N GLY A 602 -2.10 12.36 -27.13
CA GLY A 602 -2.21 10.96 -26.71
C GLY A 602 -3.19 10.72 -25.56
N LYS A 603 -3.86 11.76 -25.04
CA LYS A 603 -4.90 11.62 -24.02
C LYS A 603 -6.21 11.15 -24.68
N VAL A 604 -6.72 10.01 -24.21
CA VAL A 604 -8.03 9.46 -24.52
C VAL A 604 -9.08 10.25 -23.74
N ILE A 605 -10.04 10.86 -24.43
CA ILE A 605 -11.18 11.52 -23.78
C ILE A 605 -12.40 10.62 -24.02
N GLU A 606 -12.92 10.04 -22.96
CA GLU A 606 -14.26 9.45 -22.95
C GLU A 606 -15.29 10.58 -22.82
N LEU A 607 -16.25 10.64 -23.73
CA LEU A 607 -17.37 11.56 -23.61
C LEU A 607 -18.36 10.98 -22.60
N SER A 608 -18.38 11.53 -21.38
CA SER A 608 -19.41 11.29 -20.38
C SER A 608 -20.66 12.12 -20.72
N ASP A 609 -21.77 11.46 -21.03
CA ASP A 609 -23.09 12.09 -20.92
C ASP A 609 -23.41 12.27 -19.43
N GLU A 610 -23.57 13.53 -19.01
CA GLU A 610 -24.05 13.95 -17.69
C GLU A 610 -25.51 13.52 -17.48
N SER A 611 -25.74 12.24 -17.21
CA SER A 611 -26.91 11.77 -16.49
C SER A 611 -26.73 10.30 -16.15
N ASP A 612 -26.31 10.03 -14.92
CA ASP A 612 -26.88 9.01 -14.05
C ASP A 612 -25.93 8.86 -12.88
N THR A 613 -26.46 9.05 -11.68
CA THR A 613 -25.83 8.59 -10.44
C THR A 613 -25.21 7.21 -10.67
N PRO A 614 -23.95 6.95 -10.27
CA PRO A 614 -23.44 5.60 -10.30
C PRO A 614 -24.33 4.78 -9.34
N THR A 615 -25.29 4.06 -9.91
CA THR A 615 -25.86 2.92 -9.23
C THR A 615 -24.68 2.03 -8.94
N PRO A 616 -24.37 1.72 -7.66
CA PRO A 616 -23.32 0.77 -7.35
C PRO A 616 -23.63 -0.46 -8.19
N VAL A 617 -22.69 -0.87 -9.04
CA VAL A 617 -22.79 -2.14 -9.77
C VAL A 617 -23.09 -3.15 -8.67
N ALA A 618 -24.31 -3.69 -8.70
CA ALA A 618 -24.83 -4.48 -7.60
C ALA A 618 -23.77 -5.51 -7.25
N SER A 619 -23.26 -5.44 -6.02
CA SER A 619 -22.34 -6.41 -5.48
C SER A 619 -22.98 -7.77 -5.68
N GLN A 620 -22.62 -8.47 -6.76
CA GLN A 620 -22.97 -9.86 -6.87
C GLN A 620 -22.34 -10.49 -5.63
N PRO A 621 -23.13 -11.16 -4.77
CA PRO A 621 -22.53 -11.93 -3.70
C PRO A 621 -21.50 -12.84 -4.37
N GLN A 622 -20.22 -12.59 -4.10
CA GLN A 622 -19.14 -13.35 -4.71
C GLN A 622 -19.36 -14.78 -4.25
N GLY A 623 -19.95 -15.59 -5.12
CA GLY A 623 -20.02 -17.02 -4.95
C GLY A 623 -18.61 -17.58 -4.83
N PRO A 624 -18.47 -18.86 -4.46
CA PRO A 624 -17.16 -19.48 -4.38
C PRO A 624 -16.35 -19.23 -5.66
N THR A 625 -15.14 -18.71 -5.48
CA THR A 625 -14.18 -18.44 -6.55
C THR A 625 -13.56 -19.74 -7.04
N VAL A 626 -12.83 -19.68 -8.16
CA VAL A 626 -12.09 -20.85 -8.65
C VAL A 626 -11.06 -21.36 -7.63
N VAL A 627 -10.47 -20.44 -6.88
CA VAL A 627 -9.50 -20.73 -5.82
C VAL A 627 -10.21 -21.50 -4.69
N ASP A 628 -11.44 -21.11 -4.34
CA ASP A 628 -12.25 -21.84 -3.37
C ASP A 628 -12.56 -23.26 -3.84
N TYR A 629 -12.85 -23.47 -5.13
CA TYR A 629 -13.07 -24.80 -5.68
C TYR A 629 -11.82 -25.69 -5.59
N ILE A 630 -10.64 -25.12 -5.87
CA ILE A 630 -9.36 -25.86 -5.79
C ILE A 630 -8.99 -26.17 -4.34
N ASN A 631 -9.18 -25.21 -3.44
CA ASN A 631 -8.91 -25.41 -2.02
C ASN A 631 -9.77 -26.54 -1.43
N ASN A 632 -11.01 -26.68 -1.91
CA ASN A 632 -11.97 -27.70 -1.49
C ASN A 632 -12.04 -28.93 -2.41
N ILE A 633 -11.07 -29.12 -3.31
CA ILE A 633 -11.12 -30.15 -4.36
C ILE A 633 -11.17 -31.58 -3.79
N GLU A 634 -10.69 -31.78 -2.56
CA GLU A 634 -10.72 -33.07 -1.84
C GLU A 634 -12.12 -33.67 -1.78
N ASN A 635 -13.16 -32.84 -1.70
CA ASN A 635 -14.56 -33.27 -1.66
C ASN A 635 -15.05 -33.90 -2.97
N SER A 636 -14.29 -33.72 -4.06
CA SER A 636 -14.65 -34.18 -5.41
C SER A 636 -13.72 -35.27 -5.94
N LEU A 637 -12.69 -35.67 -5.18
CA LEU A 637 -11.69 -36.64 -5.62
C LEU A 637 -12.15 -38.09 -5.46
N LYS A 638 -11.78 -38.94 -6.43
CA LYS A 638 -11.86 -40.41 -6.36
C LYS A 638 -10.92 -40.97 -5.28
N ASN A 639 -9.76 -40.34 -5.08
CA ASN A 639 -8.79 -40.69 -4.04
C ASN A 639 -8.51 -39.47 -3.14
N THR A 640 -8.90 -39.54 -1.88
CA THR A 640 -8.78 -38.47 -0.88
C THR A 640 -7.55 -38.60 0.03
N SER A 641 -6.56 -39.44 -0.34
CA SER A 641 -5.29 -39.49 0.40
C SER A 641 -4.56 -38.15 0.30
N GLU A 642 -3.93 -37.70 1.39
CA GLU A 642 -3.23 -36.41 1.48
C GLU A 642 -2.23 -36.19 0.33
N GLU A 643 -1.42 -37.20 -0.02
CA GLU A 643 -0.50 -37.16 -1.17
C GLU A 643 -1.21 -36.90 -2.51
N ASN A 644 -2.41 -37.45 -2.70
CA ASN A 644 -3.17 -37.28 -3.93
C ASN A 644 -3.89 -35.93 -3.98
N VAL A 645 -4.43 -35.49 -2.85
CA VAL A 645 -5.01 -34.14 -2.72
C VAL A 645 -3.96 -33.10 -3.05
N GLU A 646 -2.77 -33.22 -2.46
CA GLU A 646 -1.66 -32.30 -2.71
C GLU A 646 -1.23 -32.34 -4.18
N TYR A 647 -1.04 -33.53 -4.75
CA TYR A 647 -0.71 -33.68 -6.17
C TYR A 647 -1.72 -32.97 -7.09
N VAL A 648 -3.03 -33.11 -6.81
CA VAL A 648 -4.07 -32.48 -7.62
C VAL A 648 -4.05 -30.97 -7.48
N LYS A 649 -3.92 -30.47 -6.26
CA LYS A 649 -3.78 -29.02 -6.00
C LYS A 649 -2.56 -28.46 -6.71
N THR A 650 -1.41 -29.14 -6.66
CA THR A 650 -0.19 -28.70 -7.33
C THR A 650 -0.37 -28.55 -8.84
N TYR A 651 -0.91 -29.57 -9.55
CA TYR A 651 -1.03 -29.43 -11.01
C TYR A 651 -2.11 -28.44 -11.44
N LEU A 652 -3.13 -28.19 -10.61
CA LEU A 652 -4.14 -27.16 -10.85
C LEU A 652 -3.55 -25.76 -10.65
N ALA A 653 -2.74 -25.57 -9.60
CA ALA A 653 -1.97 -24.35 -9.38
C ALA A 653 -1.02 -24.09 -10.56
N ASP A 654 -0.20 -25.09 -10.95
CA ASP A 654 0.72 -25.00 -12.09
C ASP A 654 0.02 -24.69 -13.43
N TRP A 655 -1.25 -25.07 -13.57
CA TRP A 655 -2.07 -24.76 -14.74
C TRP A 655 -2.59 -23.33 -14.71
N ILE A 656 -3.10 -22.88 -13.56
CA ILE A 656 -3.56 -21.50 -13.39
C ILE A 656 -2.41 -20.51 -13.55
N ASP A 657 -1.26 -20.79 -12.94
CA ASP A 657 -0.06 -19.95 -13.08
C ASP A 657 0.36 -19.84 -14.55
N PHE A 658 0.24 -20.95 -15.30
CA PHE A 658 0.48 -20.93 -16.74
C PHE A 658 -0.53 -20.08 -17.52
N LEU A 659 -1.82 -20.08 -17.13
CA LEU A 659 -2.82 -19.20 -17.74
C LEU A 659 -2.52 -17.73 -17.46
N MET A 660 -2.07 -17.40 -16.24
CA MET A 660 -1.67 -16.04 -15.86
C MET A 660 -0.48 -15.54 -16.69
N ASP A 661 0.53 -16.38 -16.89
CA ASP A 661 1.73 -16.02 -17.66
C ASP A 661 1.44 -15.70 -19.14
N ASN A 662 0.43 -16.34 -19.71
CA ASN A 662 0.02 -16.15 -21.12
C ASN A 662 -0.91 -14.95 -21.34
N ARG A 663 -1.13 -14.08 -20.32
CA ARG A 663 -1.92 -12.83 -20.41
C ARG A 663 -3.33 -13.01 -21.00
N PHE A 664 -3.98 -14.12 -20.69
CA PHE A 664 -5.34 -14.38 -21.14
C PHE A 664 -6.31 -13.32 -20.60
N ASP A 665 -6.77 -12.42 -21.46
CA ASP A 665 -7.64 -11.30 -21.12
C ASP A 665 -8.68 -11.01 -22.23
N LYS A 666 -9.80 -10.37 -21.89
CA LYS A 666 -10.87 -10.03 -22.85
C LYS A 666 -10.43 -9.00 -23.89
N ASP A 667 -9.47 -8.14 -23.54
CA ASP A 667 -9.00 -7.04 -24.39
C ASP A 667 -7.70 -7.41 -25.15
N MET A 668 -7.16 -8.61 -24.92
CA MET A 668 -5.93 -9.10 -25.56
C MET A 668 -6.09 -10.53 -26.08
N LEU A 669 -6.08 -10.69 -27.40
CA LEU A 669 -6.11 -12.01 -28.04
C LEU A 669 -4.75 -12.71 -27.92
N LEU A 670 -4.78 -14.02 -27.69
CA LEU A 670 -3.58 -14.86 -27.69
C LEU A 670 -2.99 -14.99 -29.09
N GLU A 671 -1.65 -15.02 -29.17
CA GLU A 671 -0.99 -15.47 -30.39
C GLU A 671 -1.19 -16.98 -30.60
N VAL A 672 -1.17 -17.43 -31.86
CA VAL A 672 -1.46 -18.84 -32.20
C VAL A 672 -0.52 -19.83 -31.50
N PHE A 673 0.77 -19.47 -31.39
CA PHE A 673 1.76 -20.29 -30.71
C PHE A 673 1.50 -20.40 -29.20
N GLU A 674 1.25 -19.27 -28.53
CA GLU A 674 0.92 -19.23 -27.11
C GLU A 674 -0.38 -20.00 -26.82
N ALA A 675 -1.39 -19.82 -27.69
CA ALA A 675 -2.64 -20.55 -27.59
C ALA A 675 -2.47 -22.07 -27.76
N GLU A 676 -1.51 -22.54 -28.58
CA GLU A 676 -1.20 -23.96 -28.72
C GLU A 676 -0.63 -24.55 -27.42
N GLU A 677 0.29 -23.83 -26.77
CA GLU A 677 0.84 -24.26 -25.48
C GLU A 677 -0.23 -24.30 -24.39
N VAL A 678 -1.04 -23.24 -24.29
CA VAL A 678 -2.16 -23.15 -23.34
C VAL A 678 -3.19 -24.24 -23.57
N ARG A 679 -3.57 -24.47 -24.83
CA ARG A 679 -4.49 -25.54 -25.21
C ARG A 679 -3.96 -26.90 -24.81
N ASN A 680 -2.71 -27.22 -25.16
CA ASN A 680 -2.12 -28.52 -24.86
C ASN A 680 -2.03 -28.79 -23.35
N LYS A 681 -1.63 -27.78 -22.57
CA LYS A 681 -1.57 -27.90 -21.11
C LYS A 681 -2.97 -28.02 -20.49
N THR A 682 -3.95 -27.27 -20.98
CA THR A 682 -5.34 -27.34 -20.49
C THR A 682 -5.99 -28.68 -20.82
N LEU A 683 -5.79 -29.22 -22.03
CA LEU A 683 -6.24 -30.57 -22.39
C LEU A 683 -5.58 -31.67 -21.55
N GLN A 684 -4.30 -31.50 -21.19
CA GLN A 684 -3.64 -32.42 -20.26
C GLN A 684 -4.30 -32.37 -18.88
N VAL A 685 -4.66 -31.19 -18.38
CA VAL A 685 -5.37 -31.00 -17.09
C VAL A 685 -6.75 -31.64 -17.14
N ILE A 686 -7.53 -31.39 -18.19
CA ILE A 686 -8.83 -32.04 -18.42
C ILE A 686 -8.69 -33.56 -18.35
N LYS A 687 -7.68 -34.11 -19.03
CA LYS A 687 -7.41 -35.54 -19.04
C LYS A 687 -7.05 -36.06 -17.64
N LYS A 688 -6.15 -35.40 -16.90
CA LYS A 688 -5.82 -35.76 -15.51
C LYS A 688 -7.05 -35.74 -14.60
N LEU A 689 -7.84 -34.66 -14.65
CA LEU A 689 -9.04 -34.49 -13.83
C LEU A 689 -10.06 -35.61 -14.11
N SER A 690 -10.17 -36.10 -15.34
CA SER A 690 -11.09 -37.21 -15.68
C SER A 690 -10.76 -38.51 -14.92
N TYR A 691 -9.50 -38.71 -14.56
CA TYR A 691 -9.05 -39.83 -13.72
C TYR A 691 -9.16 -39.52 -12.23
N ASP A 692 -8.91 -38.28 -11.81
CA ASP A 692 -8.81 -37.92 -10.40
C ASP A 692 -10.17 -37.56 -9.77
N LEU A 693 -11.11 -36.98 -10.52
CA LEU A 693 -12.40 -36.54 -10.01
C LEU A 693 -13.49 -37.61 -10.19
N LEU A 694 -14.45 -37.64 -9.26
CA LEU A 694 -15.69 -38.41 -9.39
C LEU A 694 -16.49 -37.94 -10.62
N PRO A 695 -17.39 -38.73 -11.22
CA PRO A 695 -18.24 -38.26 -12.34
C PRO A 695 -19.16 -37.09 -11.95
N LEU A 696 -19.40 -36.11 -12.84
CA LEU A 696 -20.44 -35.07 -12.67
C LEU A 696 -21.79 -35.75 -12.91
N LYS A 697 -22.69 -35.75 -11.91
CA LYS A 697 -24.06 -36.24 -12.10
C LYS A 697 -24.98 -35.17 -12.65
#